data_AF-A0A6J3BC97-F1
#
_entry.id   AF-A0A6J3BC97-F1
#
_cell.length_a   1.000
_cell.length_b   1.000
_cell.length_c   1.000
_cell.angle_alpha   90.00
_cell.angle_beta   90.00
_cell.angle_gamma   90.00
#
_symmetry.space_group_name_H-M   'P 1'
#
loop_
_entity.id
_entity.type
_entity.pdbx_description
1 polymer ?
#
loop_
_entity_poly.entity_id
_entity_poly.type
_entity_poly.pdbx_seq_one_letter_code
_entity_poly.pdbx_strand_id
1 'polypeptide(L)'
;MASTLNGKIHAPGTCPGSKADARGGTGWRMDCDPDMHVKMCKKIAQLTKVIYALNTRQDEAEASMEALREAHQEELRDAVAETEARLLQDQGRAGQEALLQRIQALESALELQKRLTQEALAQSATCRLETKERELRVEAEHAERVLSLSKEMLELKADYEKRLRHLSGHEAPRWGRLSQEGPDPKAEPGCGPEMREVLLEVERLRVENQQLSKDYARKAEELQATYERENEAIRQAMQQSVSEALWQWQEKETDLRKNFQVQESALQAQVRKLEGDLEHRGRKISDLKKYAQKLKDRIQDLDVQLKEARQENLELKSTAKKLGEKLAVAKDRLMLQECHVAQKTDDMKTEQVSESEALGKENGLEARSLHPQQDQNFAKECPCTKGGTYAQTKKEADIETEYMKRQYEEDLRKIKHQTEEEKKHLKDQLVKRLEDLVKKHTVEIKSVRSSVEAERKRLQKEVETQLEDVKKKSENEIKQLEEEKAALSVKLQNSLLEVLRLEEFIQQHKVCPPRGDDRSPEVDCQHCSILDTQDPCLKSNEPSQTLPRGEDHQDKLAAEEGTSSDEEERIEAPLKEGGDPLLPLGSLLEEKAPEIQRLREEWQSQKARFQAQISQMQQALEQCASDHREDLRELRQLSEQERGQLQRQLQETVQQNQATKAQLEASHQRALRMLEKAKNQELKATEERLKKESSHSLQIQHQAHRLELQALEEKARQELQGELERVQAQQGLLLESLRQELSEQRAACSEHQKDLEALQAELRALGSLDQRQAITLSPGDSEDHAGTAEEAGSPGQTGSPKGAAEQEPREGCGLREENSELKEEVRRLQAEVEQHQQEALQLRDQRKRLEEDQQAQRAREVELLRQEHRKEMQAMVADFSSAQARLQARLAALETEPKDSGEKPGKGASRPEDVQLIGRLRTRLKEREEVIRQLTNLGKSRLARTSPPCLRTLRPLFEALVRPPCASCFG
;
A
#
# COMPACT_ATOMS: atom_id res chain seq x y z
N MET A 1 60.28 5.34 16.41
CA MET A 1 60.64 5.04 15.00
C MET A 1 59.72 5.90 14.15
N ALA A 2 60.22 7.02 13.64
CA ALA A 2 60.82 7.19 12.29
C ALA A 2 59.72 7.58 11.28
N SER A 3 59.68 8.78 10.66
CA SER A 3 60.69 9.44 9.78
C SER A 3 60.72 8.79 8.38
N THR A 4 60.79 9.51 7.24
CA THR A 4 60.93 10.97 6.97
C THR A 4 60.57 11.31 5.49
N LEU A 5 60.64 12.61 5.16
CA LEU A 5 60.90 13.28 3.84
C LEU A 5 59.71 14.12 3.33
N ASN A 6 59.73 15.46 3.13
CA ASN A 6 60.72 16.58 3.08
C ASN A 6 61.05 17.11 1.66
N GLY A 7 61.13 18.45 1.52
CA GLY A 7 61.29 19.20 0.25
C GLY A 7 60.06 20.09 -0.04
N LYS A 8 59.96 21.40 0.22
CA LYS A 8 60.90 22.53 0.50
C LYS A 8 61.37 23.29 -0.76
N ILE A 9 61.55 24.63 -0.60
CA ILE A 9 62.06 25.61 -1.59
C ILE A 9 60.97 25.99 -2.64
N HIS A 10 60.72 27.25 -3.07
CA HIS A 10 61.51 28.50 -3.04
C HIS A 10 60.81 29.70 -2.37
N ALA A 11 61.65 30.60 -1.85
CA ALA A 11 61.43 32.05 -1.90
C ALA A 11 62.67 32.71 -2.54
N PRO A 12 62.54 33.91 -3.13
CA PRO A 12 63.60 34.91 -3.24
C PRO A 12 63.34 36.10 -2.28
N GLY A 13 64.31 36.87 -1.84
CA GLY A 13 65.76 36.81 -2.12
C GLY A 13 66.40 38.15 -1.81
N THR A 14 67.05 38.27 -0.65
CA THR A 14 67.58 39.51 -0.08
C THR A 14 68.92 39.93 -0.72
N CYS A 15 69.40 41.13 -0.36
CA CYS A 15 70.79 41.64 -0.44
C CYS A 15 71.23 42.31 -1.77
N PRO A 16 72.29 43.15 -1.75
CA PRO A 16 72.69 44.10 -0.69
C PRO A 16 72.97 45.52 -1.25
N GLY A 17 73.25 46.48 -0.37
CA GLY A 17 73.36 47.91 -0.72
C GLY A 17 74.70 48.36 -1.32
N SER A 18 74.84 49.68 -1.50
CA SER A 18 76.11 50.37 -1.81
C SER A 18 76.14 51.77 -1.18
N LYS A 19 77.35 52.25 -0.88
CA LYS A 19 77.66 53.64 -0.52
C LYS A 19 78.31 54.33 -1.74
N ALA A 20 78.40 55.65 -1.67
CA ALA A 20 78.91 56.56 -2.71
C ALA A 20 77.97 56.68 -3.94
N ASP A 21 77.95 57.79 -4.68
CA ASP A 21 78.87 58.95 -4.64
C ASP A 21 78.14 60.30 -4.66
N ALA A 22 78.86 61.40 -4.44
CA ALA A 22 78.30 62.75 -4.38
C ALA A 22 78.71 63.65 -5.56
N ARG A 23 77.73 64.25 -6.28
CA ARG A 23 77.78 65.62 -6.84
C ARG A 23 76.57 65.95 -7.73
N GLY A 24 76.15 67.23 -7.68
CA GLY A 24 75.21 67.86 -8.63
C GLY A 24 73.72 67.59 -8.32
N GLY A 25 72.82 68.55 -8.46
CA GLY A 25 73.00 69.97 -8.79
C GLY A 25 71.66 70.68 -8.99
N THR A 26 71.63 72.00 -8.83
CA THR A 26 70.46 72.89 -9.11
C THR A 26 69.11 72.43 -8.51
N GLY A 27 68.78 72.96 -7.34
CA GLY A 27 67.38 72.99 -6.90
C GLY A 27 66.57 73.93 -7.81
N TRP A 28 65.50 73.42 -8.42
CA TRP A 28 64.65 74.19 -9.31
C TRP A 28 63.73 75.13 -8.52
N ARG A 29 64.29 76.27 -8.07
CA ARG A 29 63.49 77.43 -7.66
C ARG A 29 62.84 78.02 -8.92
N MET A 30 61.71 77.46 -9.30
CA MET A 30 60.78 78.11 -10.22
C MET A 30 60.19 79.30 -9.49
N ASP A 31 60.61 80.51 -9.86
CA ASP A 31 59.97 81.76 -9.46
C ASP A 31 58.64 81.89 -10.22
N CYS A 32 57.67 81.08 -9.81
CA CYS A 32 56.32 81.06 -10.36
C CYS A 32 55.67 82.43 -10.14
N ASP A 33 55.27 83.07 -11.25
CA ASP A 33 54.41 84.26 -11.25
C ASP A 33 53.25 84.07 -10.23
N PRO A 34 53.14 84.95 -9.21
CA PRO A 34 52.12 84.83 -8.17
C PRO A 34 50.69 84.69 -8.72
N ASP A 35 50.38 85.33 -9.85
CA ASP A 35 49.05 85.25 -10.45
C ASP A 35 48.83 83.89 -11.16
N MET A 36 49.88 83.23 -11.64
CA MET A 36 49.83 81.83 -12.09
C MET A 36 49.60 80.88 -10.90
N HIS A 37 50.29 81.09 -9.78
CA HIS A 37 50.11 80.28 -8.58
C HIS A 37 48.68 80.41 -8.02
N VAL A 38 48.12 81.62 -7.97
CA VAL A 38 46.72 81.86 -7.58
C VAL A 38 45.72 81.16 -8.52
N LYS A 39 45.96 81.18 -9.84
CA LYS A 39 45.13 80.44 -10.82
C LYS A 39 45.21 78.93 -10.62
N MET A 40 46.40 78.40 -10.34
CA MET A 40 46.61 76.98 -10.04
C MET A 40 45.88 76.57 -8.75
N CYS A 41 46.05 77.32 -7.65
CA CYS A 41 45.35 77.04 -6.39
C CYS A 41 43.82 77.11 -6.54
N LYS A 42 43.30 78.10 -7.28
CA LYS A 42 41.86 78.17 -7.63
C LYS A 42 41.40 76.94 -8.42
N LYS A 43 42.23 76.41 -9.34
CA LYS A 43 41.89 75.22 -10.12
C LYS A 43 41.96 73.93 -9.29
N ILE A 44 42.93 73.81 -8.39
CA ILE A 44 43.02 72.71 -7.43
C ILE A 44 41.77 72.73 -6.52
N ALA A 45 41.42 73.87 -5.93
CA ALA A 45 40.21 73.98 -5.08
C ALA A 45 38.91 73.64 -5.84
N GLN A 46 38.78 74.04 -7.11
CA GLN A 46 37.67 73.61 -7.97
C GLN A 46 37.64 72.09 -8.16
N LEU A 47 38.78 71.46 -8.45
CA LEU A 47 38.88 70.00 -8.63
C LEU A 47 38.60 69.26 -7.32
N THR A 48 39.15 69.68 -6.18
CA THR A 48 38.85 69.10 -4.86
C THR A 48 37.36 69.19 -4.54
N LYS A 49 36.70 70.32 -4.83
CA LYS A 49 35.24 70.45 -4.63
C LYS A 49 34.42 69.53 -5.54
N VAL A 50 34.85 69.32 -6.79
CA VAL A 50 34.21 68.38 -7.71
C VAL A 50 34.45 66.93 -7.30
N ILE A 51 35.67 66.57 -6.88
CA ILE A 51 36.00 65.24 -6.36
C ILE A 51 35.17 64.94 -5.10
N TYR A 52 35.11 65.87 -4.15
CA TYR A 52 34.25 65.71 -2.96
C TYR A 52 32.78 65.50 -3.33
N ALA A 53 32.21 66.34 -4.20
CA ALA A 53 30.83 66.21 -4.63
C ALA A 53 30.53 64.96 -5.50
N LEU A 54 31.54 64.39 -6.16
CA LEU A 54 31.43 63.10 -6.85
C LEU A 54 31.54 61.93 -5.88
N ASN A 55 32.46 61.99 -4.92
CA ASN A 55 32.60 60.99 -3.87
C ASN A 55 31.33 60.94 -3.01
N THR A 56 30.84 62.05 -2.47
CA THR A 56 29.59 62.06 -1.69
C THR A 56 28.41 61.47 -2.47
N ARG A 57 28.31 61.73 -3.78
CA ARG A 57 27.28 61.10 -4.63
C ARG A 57 27.53 59.63 -4.97
N GLN A 58 28.77 59.16 -4.88
CA GLN A 58 29.13 57.75 -4.96
C GLN A 58 28.81 57.06 -3.62
N ASP A 59 29.15 57.67 -2.49
CA ASP A 59 28.86 57.21 -1.13
C ASP A 59 27.33 57.11 -0.91
N GLU A 60 26.57 58.14 -1.32
CA GLU A 60 25.09 58.14 -1.36
C GLU A 60 24.54 57.00 -2.23
N ALA A 61 25.13 56.77 -3.42
CA ALA A 61 24.70 55.70 -4.32
C ALA A 61 25.02 54.31 -3.76
N GLU A 62 26.20 54.13 -3.15
CA GLU A 62 26.61 52.88 -2.51
C GLU A 62 25.74 52.58 -1.29
N ALA A 63 25.47 53.56 -0.43
CA ALA A 63 24.51 53.43 0.67
C ALA A 63 23.10 53.08 0.19
N SER A 64 22.61 53.71 -0.89
CA SER A 64 21.30 53.38 -1.46
C SER A 64 21.23 51.96 -2.04
N MET A 65 22.35 51.46 -2.56
CA MET A 65 22.50 50.09 -3.03
C MET A 65 22.64 49.09 -1.88
N GLU A 66 23.25 49.46 -0.75
CA GLU A 66 23.36 48.62 0.44
C GLU A 66 21.99 48.48 1.11
N ALA A 67 21.27 49.58 1.34
CA ALA A 67 19.90 49.55 1.87
C ALA A 67 18.94 48.70 0.99
N LEU A 68 19.12 48.72 -0.34
CA LEU A 68 18.36 47.87 -1.27
C LEU A 68 18.76 46.38 -1.18
N ARG A 69 20.03 46.06 -0.87
CA ARG A 69 20.49 44.69 -0.61
C ARG A 69 19.99 44.18 0.74
N GLU A 70 19.91 45.05 1.74
CA GLU A 70 19.39 44.74 3.08
C GLU A 70 17.89 44.48 3.03
N ALA A 71 17.11 45.42 2.46
CA ALA A 71 15.67 45.24 2.26
C ALA A 71 15.34 43.98 1.46
N HIS A 72 16.10 43.66 0.40
CA HIS A 72 15.88 42.42 -0.36
C HIS A 72 16.29 41.16 0.42
N GLN A 73 17.29 41.23 1.30
CA GLN A 73 17.61 40.13 2.22
C GLN A 73 16.53 39.94 3.29
N GLU A 74 15.91 41.03 3.75
CA GLU A 74 14.76 41.00 4.67
C GLU A 74 13.53 40.38 3.98
N GLU A 75 13.15 40.84 2.79
CA GLU A 75 12.11 40.22 1.95
C GLU A 75 12.34 38.71 1.75
N LEU A 76 13.60 38.28 1.53
CA LEU A 76 13.94 36.87 1.38
C LEU A 76 13.85 36.08 2.69
N ARG A 77 14.22 36.67 3.84
CA ARG A 77 14.05 36.06 5.16
C ARG A 77 12.57 35.92 5.50
N ASP A 78 11.77 36.96 5.27
CA ASP A 78 10.33 36.95 5.48
C ASP A 78 9.62 35.94 4.56
N ALA A 79 10.00 35.88 3.29
CA ALA A 79 9.44 34.89 2.36
C ALA A 79 9.82 33.45 2.77
N VAL A 80 11.05 33.21 3.24
CA VAL A 80 11.44 31.91 3.80
C VAL A 80 10.64 31.60 5.05
N ALA A 81 10.61 32.50 6.04
CA ALA A 81 9.86 32.33 7.28
C ALA A 81 8.36 32.13 7.06
N GLU A 82 7.75 32.82 6.09
CA GLU A 82 6.36 32.58 5.71
C GLU A 82 6.18 31.19 5.08
N THR A 83 7.08 30.75 4.19
CA THR A 83 7.00 29.40 3.63
C THR A 83 7.25 28.30 4.66
N GLU A 84 8.12 28.53 5.65
CA GLU A 84 8.37 27.62 6.76
C GLU A 84 7.18 27.58 7.72
N ALA A 85 6.59 28.73 8.08
CA ALA A 85 5.37 28.80 8.89
C ALA A 85 4.19 28.11 8.19
N ARG A 86 4.01 28.32 6.87
CA ARG A 86 3.01 27.60 6.07
C ARG A 86 3.30 26.10 5.98
N LEU A 87 4.56 25.69 5.82
CA LEU A 87 4.96 24.27 5.84
C LEU A 87 4.72 23.61 7.20
N LEU A 88 4.95 24.32 8.30
CA LEU A 88 4.65 23.86 9.66
C LEU A 88 3.15 23.86 9.96
N GLN A 89 2.37 24.71 9.30
CA GLN A 89 0.90 24.71 9.35
C GLN A 89 0.31 23.55 8.52
N ASP A 90 0.82 23.28 7.32
CA ASP A 90 0.40 22.18 6.45
C ASP A 90 0.83 20.80 6.99
N GLN A 91 2.00 20.72 7.64
CA GLN A 91 2.42 19.56 8.46
C GLN A 91 1.75 19.54 9.84
N GLY A 92 1.04 20.63 10.19
CA GLY A 92 0.60 20.96 11.53
C GLY A 92 -0.60 20.15 12.00
N ARG A 93 -0.32 18.96 12.53
CA ARG A 93 -1.20 18.16 13.41
C ARG A 93 -2.51 17.67 12.81
N ALA A 94 -3.42 18.56 12.42
CA ALA A 94 -4.79 18.24 12.00
C ALA A 94 -4.85 17.12 10.93
N GLY A 95 -3.93 17.11 9.96
CA GLY A 95 -3.86 16.04 8.95
C GLY A 95 -3.46 14.67 9.53
N GLN A 96 -2.44 14.62 10.39
CA GLN A 96 -1.96 13.36 10.99
C GLN A 96 -2.87 12.88 12.12
N GLU A 97 -3.34 13.79 12.98
CA GLU A 97 -4.27 13.50 14.08
C GLU A 97 -5.63 13.04 13.54
N ALA A 98 -6.16 13.65 12.46
CA ALA A 98 -7.38 13.14 11.81
C ALA A 98 -7.17 11.78 11.11
N LEU A 99 -5.98 11.50 10.56
CA LEU A 99 -5.66 10.17 10.03
C LEU A 99 -5.57 9.12 11.14
N LEU A 100 -4.96 9.44 12.28
CA LEU A 100 -4.89 8.56 13.45
C LEU A 100 -6.27 8.29 14.06
N GLN A 101 -7.10 9.34 14.21
CA GLN A 101 -8.50 9.20 14.62
C GLN A 101 -9.31 8.35 13.61
N ARG A 102 -9.07 8.52 12.30
CA ARG A 102 -9.71 7.69 11.27
C ARG A 102 -9.26 6.23 11.32
N ILE A 103 -7.99 5.97 11.63
CA ILE A 103 -7.47 4.61 11.84
C ILE A 103 -8.13 3.99 13.08
N GLN A 104 -8.14 4.66 14.22
CA GLN A 104 -8.80 4.18 15.45
C GLN A 104 -10.31 3.94 15.26
N ALA A 105 -10.99 4.79 14.49
CA ALA A 105 -12.41 4.60 14.15
C ALA A 105 -12.65 3.39 13.23
N LEU A 106 -11.69 3.04 12.35
CA LEU A 106 -11.76 1.84 11.52
C LEU A 106 -11.36 0.57 12.30
N GLU A 107 -10.39 0.66 13.20
CA GLU A 107 -9.97 -0.44 14.08
C GLU A 107 -11.09 -0.84 15.04
N SER A 108 -11.71 0.14 15.73
CA SER A 108 -12.85 -0.11 16.62
C SER A 108 -14.10 -0.62 15.88
N ALA A 109 -14.39 -0.13 14.67
CA ALA A 109 -15.44 -0.67 13.83
C ALA A 109 -15.16 -2.12 13.38
N LEU A 110 -13.90 -2.45 13.05
CA LEU A 110 -13.47 -3.81 12.71
C LEU A 110 -13.54 -4.76 13.91
N GLU A 111 -13.21 -4.29 15.11
CA GLU A 111 -13.39 -5.06 16.35
C GLU A 111 -14.87 -5.31 16.65
N LEU A 112 -15.73 -4.31 16.52
CA LEU A 112 -17.17 -4.47 16.69
C LEU A 112 -17.74 -5.49 15.67
N GLN A 113 -17.35 -5.40 14.40
CA GLN A 113 -17.75 -6.35 13.36
C GLN A 113 -17.28 -7.79 13.68
N LYS A 114 -16.08 -7.96 14.24
CA LYS A 114 -15.57 -9.27 14.71
C LYS A 114 -16.38 -9.82 15.88
N ARG A 115 -16.75 -8.98 16.86
CA ARG A 115 -17.60 -9.40 17.99
C ARG A 115 -18.99 -9.83 17.51
N LEU A 116 -19.66 -8.99 16.71
CA LEU A 116 -20.98 -9.28 16.15
C LEU A 116 -20.99 -10.55 15.26
N THR A 117 -19.91 -10.84 14.51
CA THR A 117 -19.81 -12.10 13.75
C THR A 117 -19.54 -13.31 14.65
N GLN A 118 -18.75 -13.18 15.72
CA GLN A 118 -18.59 -14.25 16.72
C GLN A 118 -19.88 -14.53 17.49
N GLU A 119 -20.62 -13.48 17.87
CA GLU A 119 -21.92 -13.57 18.55
C GLU A 119 -22.98 -14.22 17.64
N ALA A 120 -23.08 -13.81 16.37
CA ALA A 120 -23.98 -14.43 15.40
C ALA A 120 -23.63 -15.91 15.13
N LEU A 121 -22.33 -16.26 15.06
CA LEU A 121 -21.89 -17.65 14.92
C LEU A 121 -22.22 -18.49 16.18
N ALA A 122 -22.10 -17.91 17.37
CA ALA A 122 -22.45 -18.55 18.63
C ALA A 122 -23.98 -18.77 18.75
N GLN A 123 -24.79 -17.74 18.49
CA GLN A 123 -26.27 -17.84 18.44
C GLN A 123 -26.72 -18.90 17.42
N SER A 124 -26.10 -18.90 16.23
CA SER A 124 -26.34 -19.91 15.19
C SER A 124 -25.95 -21.32 15.64
N ALA A 125 -24.91 -21.48 16.46
CA ALA A 125 -24.52 -22.75 17.05
C ALA A 125 -25.51 -23.22 18.13
N THR A 126 -25.94 -22.34 19.04
CA THR A 126 -26.96 -22.63 20.06
C THR A 126 -28.27 -23.05 19.41
N CYS A 127 -28.75 -22.30 18.41
CA CYS A 127 -29.99 -22.62 17.71
C CYS A 127 -29.93 -24.01 17.02
N ARG A 128 -28.79 -24.38 16.41
CA ARG A 128 -28.54 -25.74 15.87
C ARG A 128 -28.45 -26.85 16.93
N LEU A 129 -28.18 -26.51 18.20
CA LEU A 129 -28.22 -27.48 19.30
C LEU A 129 -29.65 -27.64 19.81
N GLU A 130 -30.39 -26.53 19.96
CA GLU A 130 -31.80 -26.57 20.37
C GLU A 130 -32.69 -27.31 19.35
N THR A 131 -32.48 -27.15 18.04
CA THR A 131 -33.26 -27.91 17.04
C THR A 131 -33.00 -29.41 17.17
N LYS A 132 -31.74 -29.82 17.33
CA LYS A 132 -31.37 -31.22 17.57
C LYS A 132 -31.89 -31.77 18.88
N GLU A 133 -31.97 -30.94 19.92
CA GLU A 133 -32.57 -31.36 21.18
C GLU A 133 -34.10 -31.53 21.05
N ARG A 134 -34.77 -30.66 20.28
CA ARG A 134 -36.19 -30.80 19.95
C ARG A 134 -36.45 -32.06 19.10
N GLU A 135 -35.60 -32.33 18.09
CA GLU A 135 -35.62 -33.55 17.28
C GLU A 135 -35.52 -34.80 18.17
N LEU A 136 -34.48 -34.89 19.01
CA LEU A 136 -34.25 -36.02 19.93
C LEU A 136 -35.38 -36.19 20.97
N ARG A 137 -36.01 -35.10 21.43
CA ARG A 137 -37.18 -35.17 22.33
C ARG A 137 -38.39 -35.77 21.60
N VAL A 138 -38.69 -35.35 20.37
CA VAL A 138 -39.79 -35.90 19.57
C VAL A 138 -39.54 -37.38 19.22
N GLU A 139 -38.30 -37.76 18.92
CA GLU A 139 -37.90 -39.16 18.73
C GLU A 139 -38.11 -39.99 20.01
N ALA A 140 -37.72 -39.47 21.18
CA ALA A 140 -37.93 -40.13 22.47
C ALA A 140 -39.42 -40.29 22.81
N GLU A 141 -40.22 -39.24 22.64
CA GLU A 141 -41.68 -39.29 22.81
C GLU A 141 -42.34 -40.27 21.83
N HIS A 142 -41.83 -40.39 20.60
CA HIS A 142 -42.31 -41.38 19.64
C HIS A 142 -41.97 -42.82 20.10
N ALA A 143 -40.73 -43.05 20.54
CA ALA A 143 -40.30 -44.35 21.08
C ALA A 143 -41.11 -44.75 22.33
N GLU A 144 -41.38 -43.82 23.25
CA GLU A 144 -42.21 -44.08 24.45
C GLU A 144 -43.65 -44.44 24.08
N ARG A 145 -44.25 -43.76 23.08
CA ARG A 145 -45.58 -44.11 22.55
C ARG A 145 -45.61 -45.50 21.92
N VAL A 146 -44.58 -45.86 21.14
CA VAL A 146 -44.44 -47.20 20.52
C VAL A 146 -44.26 -48.29 21.60
N LEU A 147 -43.45 -48.04 22.63
CA LEU A 147 -43.27 -48.97 23.75
C LEU A 147 -44.56 -49.14 24.56
N SER A 148 -45.32 -48.07 24.78
CA SER A 148 -46.63 -48.10 25.46
C SER A 148 -47.66 -48.92 24.67
N LEU A 149 -47.82 -48.67 23.37
CA LEU A 149 -48.68 -49.45 22.49
C LEU A 149 -48.28 -50.93 22.42
N SER A 150 -46.97 -51.22 22.39
CA SER A 150 -46.45 -52.59 22.43
C SER A 150 -46.78 -53.30 23.75
N LYS A 151 -46.68 -52.58 24.88
CA LYS A 151 -47.07 -53.09 26.20
C LYS A 151 -48.57 -53.36 26.28
N GLU A 152 -49.43 -52.44 25.84
CA GLU A 152 -50.88 -52.61 25.78
C GLU A 152 -51.27 -53.83 24.91
N MET A 153 -50.61 -54.00 23.76
CA MET A 153 -50.80 -55.16 22.88
C MET A 153 -50.41 -56.48 23.56
N LEU A 154 -49.33 -56.50 24.34
CA LEU A 154 -48.88 -57.67 25.09
C LEU A 154 -49.80 -58.00 26.27
N GLU A 155 -50.31 -56.99 26.99
CA GLU A 155 -51.29 -57.17 28.05
C GLU A 155 -52.62 -57.71 27.49
N LEU A 156 -53.10 -57.14 26.38
CA LEU A 156 -54.28 -57.61 25.66
C LEU A 156 -54.09 -59.05 25.14
N LYS A 157 -52.91 -59.40 24.61
CA LYS A 157 -52.58 -60.77 24.19
C LYS A 157 -52.58 -61.73 25.38
N ALA A 158 -51.99 -61.36 26.51
CA ALA A 158 -51.99 -62.19 27.72
C ALA A 158 -53.42 -62.43 28.24
N ASP A 159 -54.29 -61.43 28.13
CA ASP A 159 -55.70 -61.53 28.52
C ASP A 159 -56.51 -62.42 27.54
N TYR A 160 -56.24 -62.35 26.23
CA TYR A 160 -56.77 -63.31 25.25
C TYR A 160 -56.29 -64.74 25.50
N GLU A 161 -54.99 -64.95 25.76
CA GLU A 161 -54.45 -66.27 26.11
C GLU A 161 -55.05 -66.80 27.42
N LYS A 162 -55.31 -65.94 28.41
CA LYS A 162 -55.97 -66.30 29.66
C LYS A 162 -57.42 -66.73 29.43
N ARG A 163 -58.17 -66.00 28.59
CA ARG A 163 -59.53 -66.39 28.17
C ARG A 163 -59.53 -67.72 27.42
N LEU A 164 -58.59 -67.92 26.49
CA LEU A 164 -58.37 -69.20 25.80
C LEU A 164 -58.08 -70.34 26.80
N ARG A 165 -57.19 -70.13 27.76
CA ARG A 165 -56.85 -71.11 28.81
C ARG A 165 -58.07 -71.46 29.68
N HIS A 166 -58.93 -70.49 30.01
CA HIS A 166 -60.20 -70.74 30.71
C HIS A 166 -61.19 -71.53 29.84
N LEU A 167 -61.31 -71.22 28.55
CA LEU A 167 -62.16 -71.98 27.62
C LEU A 167 -61.67 -73.42 27.42
N SER A 168 -60.35 -73.66 27.35
CA SER A 168 -59.79 -75.02 27.32
C SER A 168 -59.82 -75.75 28.66
N GLY A 169 -60.06 -75.02 29.77
CA GLY A 169 -60.15 -75.57 31.12
C GLY A 169 -61.54 -76.12 31.48
N HIS A 170 -62.59 -75.67 30.79
CA HIS A 170 -63.93 -76.23 30.93
C HIS A 170 -64.11 -77.42 29.96
N GLU A 171 -63.91 -78.63 30.49
CA GLU A 171 -64.19 -79.93 29.87
C GLU A 171 -63.72 -80.12 28.41
N ALA A 172 -62.53 -80.70 28.22
CA ALA A 172 -62.14 -81.25 26.92
C ALA A 172 -63.07 -82.42 26.52
N PRO A 173 -63.93 -82.30 25.49
CA PRO A 173 -64.86 -83.35 25.14
C PRO A 173 -64.16 -84.48 24.38
N ARG A 174 -64.61 -85.71 24.62
CA ARG A 174 -63.89 -86.96 24.31
C ARG A 174 -63.95 -87.39 22.83
N TRP A 175 -63.65 -86.49 21.90
CA TRP A 175 -63.82 -86.68 20.45
C TRP A 175 -62.94 -87.77 19.79
N GLY A 176 -61.96 -88.33 20.50
CA GLY A 176 -61.02 -89.32 19.96
C GLY A 176 -61.54 -90.76 19.75
N ARG A 177 -62.86 -91.01 19.73
CA ARG A 177 -63.43 -92.35 19.50
C ARG A 177 -64.89 -92.33 19.05
N LEU A 178 -65.12 -92.17 17.74
CA LEU A 178 -66.25 -92.75 16.97
C LEU A 178 -66.15 -92.30 15.50
N SER A 179 -65.56 -93.15 14.65
CA SER A 179 -65.59 -93.01 13.18
C SER A 179 -65.29 -94.35 12.51
N GLN A 180 -66.24 -95.28 12.64
CA GLN A 180 -66.40 -96.42 11.74
C GLN A 180 -67.90 -96.70 11.63
N GLU A 181 -68.31 -97.12 10.44
CA GLU A 181 -69.66 -97.56 10.05
C GLU A 181 -70.78 -96.49 10.04
N GLY A 182 -71.62 -96.57 9.01
CA GLY A 182 -72.95 -95.96 8.90
C GLY A 182 -73.95 -97.05 8.46
N PRO A 183 -75.18 -96.73 7.99
CA PRO A 183 -75.69 -95.41 7.61
C PRO A 183 -77.04 -95.00 8.27
N ASP A 184 -77.33 -93.68 8.24
CA ASP A 184 -78.59 -92.97 7.90
C ASP A 184 -80.00 -93.50 8.32
N PRO A 185 -81.06 -92.67 8.50
CA PRO A 185 -81.17 -91.21 8.68
C PRO A 185 -81.94 -90.78 9.95
N LYS A 186 -82.18 -89.45 10.10
CA LYS A 186 -83.17 -88.79 10.98
C LYS A 186 -82.95 -88.89 12.51
N ALA A 187 -82.10 -87.99 13.00
CA ALA A 187 -82.40 -87.26 14.23
C ALA A 187 -81.92 -85.80 14.06
N GLU A 188 -82.76 -84.82 14.41
CA GLU A 188 -82.24 -83.46 14.64
C GLU A 188 -81.44 -83.50 15.95
N PRO A 189 -80.17 -83.04 15.97
CA PRO A 189 -79.52 -82.68 17.21
C PRO A 189 -80.24 -81.44 17.74
N GLY A 190 -81.14 -81.65 18.69
CA GLY A 190 -81.92 -80.58 19.32
C GLY A 190 -81.03 -79.65 20.14
N CYS A 191 -80.33 -78.72 19.48
CA CYS A 191 -79.59 -77.64 20.14
C CYS A 191 -80.51 -76.97 21.16
N GLY A 192 -80.11 -76.95 22.44
CA GLY A 192 -80.87 -76.25 23.47
C GLY A 192 -81.14 -74.78 23.08
N PRO A 193 -82.18 -74.13 23.63
CA PRO A 193 -82.45 -72.72 23.34
C PRO A 193 -81.20 -71.85 23.57
N GLU A 194 -80.48 -72.12 24.67
CA GLU A 194 -79.17 -71.53 25.02
C GLU A 194 -78.12 -71.66 23.90
N MET A 195 -77.99 -72.84 23.28
CA MET A 195 -77.03 -73.08 22.19
C MET A 195 -77.39 -72.27 20.93
N ARG A 196 -78.69 -72.07 20.66
CA ARG A 196 -79.16 -71.23 19.54
C ARG A 196 -78.96 -69.73 19.83
N GLU A 197 -79.14 -69.31 21.08
CA GLU A 197 -78.88 -67.95 21.52
C GLU A 197 -77.38 -67.60 21.46
N VAL A 198 -76.50 -68.52 21.90
CA VAL A 198 -75.04 -68.40 21.75
C VAL A 198 -74.60 -68.32 20.29
N LEU A 199 -75.21 -69.08 19.38
CA LEU A 199 -74.91 -68.99 17.95
C LEU A 199 -75.29 -67.62 17.36
N LEU A 200 -76.45 -67.08 17.71
CA LEU A 200 -76.88 -65.74 17.29
C LEU A 200 -75.99 -64.63 17.87
N GLU A 201 -75.53 -64.77 19.12
CA GLU A 201 -74.54 -63.87 19.73
C GLU A 201 -73.19 -63.93 18.99
N VAL A 202 -72.71 -65.12 18.65
CA VAL A 202 -71.48 -65.30 17.86
C VAL A 202 -71.61 -64.69 16.46
N GLU A 203 -72.78 -64.74 15.83
CA GLU A 203 -73.00 -64.06 14.54
C GLU A 203 -73.09 -62.54 14.68
N ARG A 204 -73.73 -62.01 15.73
CA ARG A 204 -73.71 -60.57 16.07
C ARG A 204 -72.27 -60.07 16.25
N LEU A 205 -71.51 -60.74 17.12
CA LEU A 205 -70.12 -60.41 17.42
C LEU A 205 -69.20 -60.56 16.20
N ARG A 206 -69.48 -61.50 15.28
CA ARG A 206 -68.76 -61.57 13.98
C ARG A 206 -69.00 -60.35 13.12
N VAL A 207 -70.25 -59.88 13.00
CA VAL A 207 -70.58 -58.68 12.22
C VAL A 207 -69.98 -57.43 12.85
N GLU A 208 -70.06 -57.30 14.18
CA GLU A 208 -69.44 -56.20 14.92
C GLU A 208 -67.91 -56.21 14.80
N ASN A 209 -67.26 -57.38 14.91
CA ASN A 209 -65.81 -57.50 14.76
C ASN A 209 -65.34 -57.22 13.32
N GLN A 210 -66.11 -57.64 12.31
CA GLN A 210 -65.86 -57.24 10.91
C GLN A 210 -66.06 -55.73 10.68
N GLN A 211 -67.01 -55.10 11.37
CA GLN A 211 -67.23 -53.65 11.26
C GLN A 211 -66.11 -52.87 11.94
N LEU A 212 -65.74 -53.25 13.17
CA LEU A 212 -64.58 -52.69 13.88
C LEU A 212 -63.31 -52.83 13.05
N SER A 213 -63.08 -54.00 12.42
CA SER A 213 -61.91 -54.22 11.56
C SER A 213 -61.87 -53.28 10.35
N LYS A 214 -63.02 -52.98 9.72
CA LYS A 214 -63.13 -51.99 8.63
C LYS A 214 -62.89 -50.57 9.13
N ASP A 215 -63.37 -50.23 10.32
CA ASP A 215 -63.21 -48.88 10.89
C ASP A 215 -61.81 -48.65 11.48
N TYR A 216 -61.11 -49.70 11.92
CA TYR A 216 -59.67 -49.65 12.21
C TYR A 216 -58.84 -49.52 10.93
N ALA A 217 -59.17 -50.25 9.86
CA ALA A 217 -58.51 -50.10 8.56
C ALA A 217 -58.65 -48.66 8.01
N ARG A 218 -59.86 -48.10 8.01
CA ARG A 218 -60.13 -46.70 7.64
C ARG A 218 -59.31 -45.72 8.47
N LYS A 219 -59.25 -45.89 9.80
CA LYS A 219 -58.44 -45.03 10.66
C LYS A 219 -56.94 -45.13 10.38
N ALA A 220 -56.45 -46.31 10.01
CA ALA A 220 -55.06 -46.49 9.58
C ALA A 220 -54.78 -45.77 8.24
N GLU A 221 -55.68 -45.90 7.27
CA GLU A 221 -55.62 -45.17 5.99
C GLU A 221 -55.69 -43.65 6.18
N GLU A 222 -56.58 -43.16 7.06
CA GLU A 222 -56.71 -41.74 7.41
C GLU A 222 -55.44 -41.20 8.08
N LEU A 223 -54.88 -41.93 9.06
CA LEU A 223 -53.65 -41.56 9.77
C LEU A 223 -52.42 -41.59 8.86
N GLN A 224 -52.31 -42.60 7.98
CA GLN A 224 -51.26 -42.64 6.96
C GLN A 224 -51.39 -41.43 6.03
N ALA A 225 -52.60 -41.13 5.55
CA ALA A 225 -52.81 -39.99 4.67
C ALA A 225 -52.58 -38.63 5.37
N THR A 226 -52.77 -38.49 6.69
CA THR A 226 -52.34 -37.29 7.42
C THR A 226 -50.82 -37.21 7.53
N TYR A 227 -50.15 -38.32 7.88
CA TYR A 227 -48.69 -38.39 7.97
C TYR A 227 -48.02 -38.07 6.61
N GLU A 228 -48.56 -38.58 5.50
CA GLU A 228 -48.07 -38.27 4.16
C GLU A 228 -48.22 -36.77 3.81
N ARG A 229 -49.36 -36.15 4.17
CA ARG A 229 -49.59 -34.70 3.98
C ARG A 229 -48.69 -33.83 4.86
N GLU A 230 -48.43 -34.24 6.10
CA GLU A 230 -47.53 -33.53 7.02
C GLU A 230 -46.08 -33.59 6.53
N ASN A 231 -45.62 -34.76 6.08
CA ASN A 231 -44.31 -34.91 5.43
C ASN A 231 -44.20 -34.10 4.13
N GLU A 232 -45.29 -34.01 3.35
CA GLU A 232 -45.34 -33.17 2.16
C GLU A 232 -45.24 -31.68 2.51
N ALA A 233 -45.99 -31.22 3.52
CA ALA A 233 -45.91 -29.85 4.01
C ALA A 233 -44.51 -29.49 4.56
N ILE A 234 -43.88 -30.39 5.32
CA ILE A 234 -42.50 -30.22 5.82
C ILE A 234 -41.50 -30.14 4.66
N ARG A 235 -41.62 -31.01 3.65
CA ARG A 235 -40.74 -30.98 2.47
C ARG A 235 -40.93 -29.70 1.65
N GLN A 236 -42.16 -29.20 1.51
CA GLN A 236 -42.45 -27.93 0.83
C GLN A 236 -41.94 -26.72 1.62
N ALA A 237 -42.10 -26.69 2.96
CA ALA A 237 -41.56 -25.62 3.80
C ALA A 237 -40.01 -25.60 3.81
N MET A 238 -39.37 -26.78 3.78
CA MET A 238 -37.91 -26.88 3.63
C MET A 238 -37.45 -26.44 2.24
N GLN A 239 -38.18 -26.79 1.17
CA GLN A 239 -37.88 -26.30 -0.18
C GLN A 239 -38.03 -24.78 -0.29
N GLN A 240 -39.08 -24.21 0.32
CA GLN A 240 -39.32 -22.76 0.36
C GLN A 240 -38.19 -22.04 1.09
N SER A 241 -37.87 -22.42 2.33
CA SER A 241 -36.80 -21.79 3.11
C SER A 241 -35.41 -21.92 2.47
N VAL A 242 -35.11 -23.03 1.78
CA VAL A 242 -33.89 -23.16 0.95
C VAL A 242 -33.92 -22.19 -0.24
N SER A 243 -35.06 -22.03 -0.92
CA SER A 243 -35.18 -21.09 -2.04
C SER A 243 -35.07 -19.61 -1.61
N GLU A 244 -35.62 -19.26 -0.45
CA GLU A 244 -35.50 -17.94 0.16
C GLU A 244 -34.06 -17.66 0.60
N ALA A 245 -33.39 -18.63 1.22
CA ALA A 245 -31.98 -18.51 1.60
C ALA A 245 -31.06 -18.33 0.38
N LEU A 246 -31.33 -19.04 -0.73
CA LEU A 246 -30.62 -18.86 -2.00
C LEU A 246 -30.88 -17.48 -2.61
N TRP A 247 -32.13 -17.02 -2.65
CA TRP A 247 -32.48 -15.67 -3.12
C TRP A 247 -31.78 -14.58 -2.29
N GLN A 248 -31.82 -14.70 -0.96
CA GLN A 248 -31.15 -13.79 -0.03
C GLN A 248 -29.62 -13.78 -0.19
N TRP A 249 -29.00 -14.91 -0.53
CA TRP A 249 -27.59 -14.95 -0.88
C TRP A 249 -27.29 -14.27 -2.22
N GLN A 250 -28.12 -14.52 -3.24
CA GLN A 250 -27.97 -13.93 -4.56
C GLN A 250 -28.17 -12.40 -4.53
N GLU A 251 -29.15 -11.91 -3.78
CA GLU A 251 -29.38 -10.48 -3.54
C GLU A 251 -28.14 -9.81 -2.93
N LYS A 252 -27.65 -10.35 -1.79
CA LYS A 252 -26.43 -9.88 -1.11
C LYS A 252 -25.19 -9.95 -2.00
N GLU A 253 -25.05 -10.98 -2.83
CA GLU A 253 -23.96 -11.06 -3.78
C GLU A 253 -24.06 -9.94 -4.84
N THR A 254 -25.25 -9.68 -5.40
CA THR A 254 -25.40 -8.58 -6.37
C THR A 254 -25.15 -7.22 -5.74
N ASP A 255 -25.52 -7.00 -4.48
CA ASP A 255 -25.25 -5.74 -3.79
C ASP A 255 -23.77 -5.57 -3.43
N LEU A 256 -23.07 -6.63 -3.02
CA LEU A 256 -21.62 -6.59 -2.87
C LEU A 256 -20.94 -6.28 -4.22
N ARG A 257 -21.37 -6.91 -5.32
CA ARG A 257 -20.86 -6.62 -6.68
C ARG A 257 -21.11 -5.15 -7.08
N LYS A 258 -22.32 -4.61 -6.85
CA LYS A 258 -22.64 -3.18 -7.08
C LYS A 258 -21.74 -2.25 -6.24
N ASN A 259 -21.56 -2.55 -4.96
CA ASN A 259 -20.72 -1.76 -4.05
C ASN A 259 -19.25 -1.76 -4.48
N PHE A 260 -18.69 -2.92 -4.86
CA PHE A 260 -17.33 -3.00 -5.41
C PHE A 260 -17.21 -2.25 -6.74
N GLN A 261 -18.20 -2.34 -7.65
CA GLN A 261 -18.20 -1.59 -8.91
C GLN A 261 -18.22 -0.07 -8.69
N VAL A 262 -18.98 0.42 -7.71
CA VAL A 262 -18.98 1.84 -7.31
C VAL A 262 -17.61 2.23 -6.76
N GLN A 263 -17.02 1.44 -5.84
CA GLN A 263 -15.68 1.70 -5.31
C GLN A 263 -14.60 1.70 -6.40
N GLU A 264 -14.64 0.75 -7.34
CA GLU A 264 -13.72 0.68 -8.46
C GLU A 264 -13.86 1.92 -9.36
N SER A 265 -15.09 2.32 -9.71
CA SER A 265 -15.33 3.52 -10.53
C SER A 265 -14.83 4.80 -9.85
N ALA A 266 -14.94 4.90 -8.52
CA ALA A 266 -14.42 6.01 -7.73
C ALA A 266 -12.88 6.02 -7.69
N LEU A 267 -12.24 4.86 -7.58
CA LEU A 267 -10.78 4.72 -7.66
C LEU A 267 -10.27 5.06 -9.06
N GLN A 268 -10.92 4.56 -10.12
CA GLN A 268 -10.60 4.93 -11.50
C GLN A 268 -10.75 6.45 -11.74
N ALA A 269 -11.76 7.09 -11.15
CA ALA A 269 -11.93 8.55 -11.23
C ALA A 269 -10.80 9.32 -10.50
N GLN A 270 -10.34 8.82 -9.35
CA GLN A 270 -9.18 9.39 -8.65
C GLN A 270 -7.89 9.21 -9.45
N VAL A 271 -7.67 8.04 -10.08
CA VAL A 271 -6.53 7.79 -10.97
C VAL A 271 -6.54 8.78 -12.15
N ARG A 272 -7.66 8.91 -12.87
CA ARG A 272 -7.81 9.87 -13.99
C ARG A 272 -7.55 11.32 -13.57
N LYS A 273 -7.93 11.70 -12.35
CA LYS A 273 -7.61 13.02 -11.81
C LYS A 273 -6.10 13.19 -11.58
N LEU A 274 -5.45 12.21 -10.95
CA LEU A 274 -4.01 12.24 -10.69
C LEU A 274 -3.18 12.20 -11.99
N GLU A 275 -3.63 11.48 -13.00
CA GLU A 275 -3.07 11.49 -14.36
C GLU A 275 -3.12 12.90 -14.96
N GLY A 276 -4.29 13.56 -14.92
CA GLY A 276 -4.44 14.95 -15.38
C GLY A 276 -3.60 15.97 -14.60
N ASP A 277 -3.49 15.81 -13.28
CA ASP A 277 -2.60 16.63 -12.43
C ASP A 277 -1.12 16.41 -12.77
N LEU A 278 -0.70 15.18 -13.06
CA LEU A 278 0.64 14.84 -13.51
C LEU A 278 0.95 15.40 -14.90
N GLU A 279 0.02 15.32 -15.87
CA GLU A 279 0.17 15.98 -17.17
C GLU A 279 0.28 17.51 -17.06
N HIS A 280 -0.48 18.11 -16.15
CA HIS A 280 -0.44 19.55 -15.91
C HIS A 280 0.91 19.98 -15.29
N ARG A 281 1.44 19.18 -14.36
CA ARG A 281 2.81 19.34 -13.82
C ARG A 281 3.87 19.13 -14.91
N GLY A 282 3.72 18.12 -15.75
CA GLY A 282 4.61 17.87 -16.89
C GLY A 282 4.65 19.02 -17.91
N ARG A 283 3.49 19.62 -18.20
CA ARG A 283 3.39 20.85 -19.01
C ARG A 283 4.12 22.03 -18.34
N LYS A 284 3.87 22.30 -17.06
CA LYS A 284 4.59 23.33 -16.28
C LYS A 284 6.11 23.13 -16.28
N ILE A 285 6.59 21.90 -16.05
CA ILE A 285 8.03 21.56 -16.11
C ILE A 285 8.59 21.81 -17.51
N SER A 286 7.84 21.48 -18.57
CA SER A 286 8.25 21.71 -19.96
C SER A 286 8.38 23.19 -20.30
N ASP A 287 7.48 24.04 -19.79
CA ASP A 287 7.56 25.49 -20.00
C ASP A 287 8.65 26.16 -19.14
N LEU A 288 8.89 25.68 -17.92
CA LEU A 288 10.05 26.07 -17.12
C LEU A 288 11.38 25.66 -17.78
N LYS A 289 11.47 24.47 -18.39
CA LYS A 289 12.63 24.06 -19.22
C LYS A 289 12.85 25.02 -20.39
N LYS A 290 11.79 25.43 -21.11
CA LYS A 290 11.89 26.44 -22.20
C LYS A 290 12.36 27.80 -21.68
N TYR A 291 11.89 28.23 -20.50
CA TYR A 291 12.32 29.49 -19.88
C TYR A 291 13.79 29.45 -19.44
N ALA A 292 14.22 28.37 -18.78
CA ALA A 292 15.60 28.17 -18.39
C ALA A 292 16.55 28.12 -19.60
N GLN A 293 16.14 27.51 -20.72
CA GLN A 293 16.90 27.53 -21.96
C GLN A 293 17.01 28.95 -22.55
N LYS A 294 15.91 29.72 -22.61
CA LYS A 294 15.96 31.14 -23.04
C LYS A 294 16.87 31.99 -22.15
N LEU A 295 16.89 31.75 -20.84
CA LEU A 295 17.78 32.43 -19.91
C LEU A 295 19.25 32.06 -20.16
N LYS A 296 19.53 30.78 -20.41
CA LYS A 296 20.87 30.28 -20.80
C LYS A 296 21.35 30.89 -22.12
N ASP A 297 20.49 30.94 -23.13
CA ASP A 297 20.80 31.58 -24.42
C ASP A 297 21.09 33.08 -24.22
N ARG A 298 20.28 33.78 -23.40
CA ARG A 298 20.51 35.19 -23.06
C ARG A 298 21.80 35.44 -22.28
N ILE A 299 22.19 34.52 -21.40
CA ILE A 299 23.49 34.59 -20.72
C ILE A 299 24.61 34.44 -21.76
N GLN A 300 24.50 33.52 -22.73
CA GLN A 300 25.49 33.37 -23.80
C GLN A 300 25.60 34.62 -24.69
N ASP A 301 24.49 35.28 -25.04
CA ASP A 301 24.50 36.57 -25.75
C ASP A 301 25.32 37.64 -24.99
N LEU A 302 25.05 37.77 -23.69
CA LEU A 302 25.71 38.75 -22.82
C LEU A 302 27.20 38.42 -22.67
N ASP A 303 27.53 37.13 -22.59
CA ASP A 303 28.91 36.63 -22.52
C ASP A 303 29.69 36.91 -23.82
N VAL A 304 29.02 36.94 -24.98
CA VAL A 304 29.59 37.38 -26.27
C VAL A 304 29.78 38.89 -26.28
N GLN A 305 28.75 39.68 -25.96
CA GLN A 305 28.84 41.15 -25.89
C GLN A 305 29.94 41.63 -24.93
N LEU A 306 30.12 40.93 -23.80
CA LEU A 306 31.16 41.22 -22.82
C LEU A 306 32.58 40.86 -23.33
N LYS A 307 32.72 39.84 -24.18
CA LYS A 307 33.98 39.53 -24.88
C LYS A 307 34.27 40.56 -25.97
N GLU A 308 33.27 41.02 -26.70
CA GLU A 308 33.37 42.06 -27.73
C GLU A 308 33.78 43.41 -27.11
N ALA A 309 33.08 43.86 -26.06
CA ALA A 309 33.44 45.09 -25.33
C ALA A 309 34.85 45.02 -24.70
N ARG A 310 35.30 43.84 -24.24
CA ARG A 310 36.69 43.64 -23.81
C ARG A 310 37.68 43.77 -24.96
N GLN A 311 37.38 43.24 -26.14
CA GLN A 311 38.21 43.37 -27.33
C GLN A 311 38.29 44.82 -27.82
N GLU A 312 37.15 45.53 -27.90
CA GLU A 312 37.11 46.96 -28.23
C GLU A 312 37.94 47.78 -27.24
N ASN A 313 37.85 47.48 -25.94
CA ASN A 313 38.65 48.15 -24.91
C ASN A 313 40.16 47.92 -25.08
N LEU A 314 40.58 46.72 -25.52
CA LEU A 314 41.98 46.43 -25.87
C LEU A 314 42.43 47.17 -27.14
N GLU A 315 41.57 47.26 -28.15
CA GLU A 315 41.86 47.99 -29.38
C GLU A 315 41.99 49.50 -29.12
N LEU A 316 41.08 50.08 -28.32
CA LEU A 316 41.14 51.46 -27.83
C LEU A 316 42.38 51.74 -26.97
N LYS A 317 42.79 50.80 -26.10
CA LYS A 317 44.08 50.89 -25.38
C LYS A 317 45.26 50.90 -26.36
N SER A 318 45.19 50.13 -27.44
CA SER A 318 46.23 50.11 -28.47
C SER A 318 46.31 51.41 -29.29
N THR A 319 45.18 52.06 -29.58
CA THR A 319 45.14 53.35 -30.29
C THR A 319 45.56 54.49 -29.37
N ALA A 320 45.12 54.50 -28.11
CA ALA A 320 45.59 55.42 -27.09
C ALA A 320 47.11 55.35 -26.90
N LYS A 321 47.70 54.15 -26.84
CA LYS A 321 49.17 54.00 -26.76
C LYS A 321 49.87 54.59 -27.99
N LYS A 322 49.39 54.27 -29.21
CA LYS A 322 49.95 54.82 -30.47
C LYS A 322 49.81 56.34 -30.57
N LEU A 323 48.76 56.93 -29.98
CA LEU A 323 48.58 58.38 -29.91
C LEU A 323 49.53 59.00 -28.87
N GLY A 324 49.74 58.35 -27.72
CA GLY A 324 50.74 58.75 -26.73
C GLY A 324 52.18 58.70 -27.28
N GLU A 325 52.53 57.63 -28.00
CA GLU A 325 53.81 57.49 -28.71
C GLU A 325 54.02 58.62 -29.74
N LYS A 326 52.99 58.96 -30.52
CA LYS A 326 53.02 60.11 -31.45
C LYS A 326 53.14 61.45 -30.73
N LEU A 327 52.46 61.63 -29.60
CA LEU A 327 52.50 62.85 -28.79
C LEU A 327 53.89 63.05 -28.16
N ALA A 328 54.53 61.97 -27.70
CA ALA A 328 55.92 62.01 -27.24
C ALA A 328 56.86 62.46 -28.37
N VAL A 329 56.83 61.82 -29.54
CA VAL A 329 57.65 62.20 -30.70
C VAL A 329 57.37 63.65 -31.17
N ALA A 330 56.12 64.12 -31.06
CA ALA A 330 55.79 65.52 -31.35
C ALA A 330 56.37 66.49 -30.31
N LYS A 331 56.31 66.13 -29.02
CA LYS A 331 56.95 66.89 -27.93
C LYS A 331 58.47 66.92 -28.09
N ASP A 332 59.12 65.79 -28.37
CA ASP A 332 60.57 65.70 -28.54
C ASP A 332 61.04 66.53 -29.75
N ARG A 333 60.27 66.54 -30.85
CA ARG A 333 60.51 67.43 -32.00
C ARG A 333 60.39 68.91 -31.61
N LEU A 334 59.40 69.26 -30.79
CA LEU A 334 59.18 70.63 -30.33
C LEU A 334 60.31 71.07 -29.38
N MET A 335 60.71 70.22 -28.42
CA MET A 335 61.88 70.44 -27.56
C MET A 335 63.17 70.66 -28.39
N LEU A 336 63.40 69.84 -29.42
CA LEU A 336 64.55 70.01 -30.33
C LEU A 336 64.49 71.34 -31.12
N GLN A 337 63.29 71.78 -31.49
CA GLN A 337 63.09 73.08 -32.12
C GLN A 337 63.34 74.24 -31.14
N GLU A 338 62.89 74.13 -29.89
CA GLU A 338 63.17 75.09 -28.81
C GLU A 338 64.67 75.16 -28.50
N CYS A 339 65.36 74.02 -28.41
CA CYS A 339 66.83 73.98 -28.27
C CYS A 339 67.55 74.65 -29.45
N HIS A 340 67.10 74.41 -30.70
CA HIS A 340 67.67 75.09 -31.87
C HIS A 340 67.37 76.60 -31.91
N VAL A 341 66.25 77.05 -31.35
CA VAL A 341 65.96 78.49 -31.21
C VAL A 341 66.81 79.10 -30.11
N ALA A 342 66.91 78.46 -28.95
CA ALA A 342 67.76 78.90 -27.84
C ALA A 342 69.24 79.03 -28.27
N GLN A 343 69.78 78.00 -28.93
CA GLN A 343 71.13 78.02 -29.46
C GLN A 343 71.35 79.17 -30.45
N LYS A 344 70.43 79.38 -31.41
CA LYS A 344 70.49 80.53 -32.32
C LYS A 344 70.41 81.88 -31.62
N THR A 345 69.67 82.00 -30.52
CA THR A 345 69.63 83.24 -29.73
C THR A 345 70.87 83.47 -28.88
N ASP A 346 71.70 82.46 -28.64
CA ASP A 346 73.01 82.61 -27.99
C ASP A 346 74.13 82.84 -29.01
N ASP A 347 74.06 82.19 -30.18
CA ASP A 347 74.89 82.52 -31.35
C ASP A 347 74.73 84.01 -31.72
N MET A 348 73.48 84.49 -31.83
CA MET A 348 73.18 85.92 -32.09
C MET A 348 73.67 86.90 -31.01
N LYS A 349 73.88 86.46 -29.76
CA LYS A 349 74.48 87.31 -28.70
C LYS A 349 76.00 87.40 -28.82
N THR A 350 76.62 86.49 -29.58
CA THR A 350 78.08 86.39 -29.69
C THR A 350 78.62 87.21 -30.87
N GLU A 351 77.81 87.51 -31.89
CA GLU A 351 78.19 88.35 -33.04
C GLU A 351 77.77 89.82 -32.92
N GLN A 352 76.99 90.23 -31.90
CA GLN A 352 76.44 91.58 -31.79
C GLN A 352 77.14 92.48 -30.75
N VAL A 353 78.49 92.41 -30.70
CA VAL A 353 79.35 93.25 -29.84
C VAL A 353 80.43 93.96 -30.67
N SER A 354 80.00 94.84 -31.58
CA SER A 354 80.78 95.89 -32.27
C SER A 354 79.78 96.85 -32.92
N GLU A 355 80.11 98.15 -33.04
CA GLU A 355 79.19 99.24 -33.42
C GLU A 355 77.94 99.30 -32.49
N SER A 356 77.99 99.90 -31.30
CA SER A 356 78.63 101.15 -30.84
C SER A 356 78.12 102.42 -31.54
N GLU A 357 77.61 103.34 -30.70
CA GLU A 357 77.37 104.77 -30.95
C GLU A 357 76.28 105.19 -31.98
N ALA A 358 75.42 106.19 -31.71
CA ALA A 358 75.09 106.86 -30.45
C ALA A 358 73.76 107.64 -30.60
N LEU A 359 73.16 108.04 -29.46
CA LEU A 359 72.00 108.96 -29.34
C LEU A 359 70.65 108.39 -29.86
N GLY A 360 69.52 108.58 -29.18
CA GLY A 360 69.30 109.13 -27.85
C GLY A 360 67.90 109.72 -27.67
N LYS A 361 67.27 109.43 -26.51
CA LYS A 361 65.97 109.95 -26.00
C LYS A 361 64.68 109.30 -26.55
N GLU A 362 64.08 108.51 -25.66
CA GLU A 362 62.75 108.72 -25.06
C GLU A 362 61.51 109.06 -25.91
N ASN A 363 60.44 108.32 -25.59
CA ASN A 363 59.02 108.70 -25.60
C ASN A 363 58.39 108.96 -26.98
N GLY A 364 57.54 108.03 -27.42
CA GLY A 364 56.63 108.24 -28.56
C GLY A 364 55.26 108.76 -28.13
N LEU A 365 54.36 108.96 -29.10
CA LEU A 365 52.90 109.01 -28.88
C LEU A 365 52.14 108.71 -30.19
N GLU A 366 50.96 108.12 -30.01
CA GLU A 366 49.74 108.15 -30.82
C GLU A 366 49.74 108.54 -32.32
N ALA A 367 49.36 107.54 -33.13
CA ALA A 367 48.13 107.52 -33.93
C ALA A 367 47.95 108.42 -35.19
N ARG A 368 46.85 108.11 -35.89
CA ARG A 368 46.27 108.70 -37.10
C ARG A 368 47.02 108.51 -38.43
N SER A 369 46.34 107.74 -39.28
CA SER A 369 46.32 107.79 -40.74
C SER A 369 46.45 109.19 -41.33
N LEU A 370 46.98 109.26 -42.56
CA LEU A 370 46.16 109.67 -43.70
C LEU A 370 46.63 109.01 -45.00
N HIS A 371 45.69 108.81 -45.92
CA HIS A 371 45.87 108.28 -47.27
C HIS A 371 45.77 109.43 -48.28
N PRO A 372 46.49 109.35 -49.41
CA PRO A 372 45.81 109.60 -50.69
C PRO A 372 46.26 108.66 -51.84
N GLN A 373 45.28 108.16 -52.60
CA GLN A 373 45.01 108.48 -54.03
C GLN A 373 46.21 109.01 -54.86
N GLN A 374 46.43 108.65 -56.14
CA GLN A 374 45.71 107.82 -57.13
C GLN A 374 46.64 107.63 -58.38
N ASP A 375 46.44 106.76 -59.39
CA ASP A 375 45.42 105.73 -59.67
C ASP A 375 45.91 104.70 -60.74
N GLN A 376 45.08 103.68 -60.98
CA GLN A 376 44.73 103.05 -62.27
C GLN A 376 45.66 102.05 -63.01
N ASN A 377 44.95 101.12 -63.68
CA ASN A 377 45.37 100.23 -64.77
C ASN A 377 46.44 99.15 -64.47
N PHE A 378 45.99 97.99 -63.96
CA PHE A 378 45.71 96.83 -64.83
C PHE A 378 44.98 95.72 -64.05
N ALA A 379 43.74 95.41 -64.42
CA ALA A 379 42.95 94.38 -63.76
C ALA A 379 43.20 92.98 -64.35
N LYS A 380 44.02 92.16 -63.69
CA LYS A 380 44.08 90.70 -63.93
C LYS A 380 44.45 89.90 -62.67
N GLU A 381 43.55 88.99 -62.31
CA GLU A 381 43.80 87.72 -61.57
C GLU A 381 44.45 87.75 -60.18
N CYS A 382 43.74 88.27 -59.17
CA CYS A 382 43.68 87.74 -57.79
C CYS A 382 42.51 88.41 -57.01
N PRO A 383 42.05 87.91 -55.83
CA PRO A 383 42.67 86.92 -54.94
C PRO A 383 41.78 85.70 -54.55
N CYS A 384 42.33 84.80 -53.74
CA CYS A 384 41.69 83.57 -53.26
C CYS A 384 40.55 83.78 -52.24
N THR A 385 39.30 83.85 -52.69
CA THR A 385 38.10 83.78 -51.82
C THR A 385 37.74 82.34 -51.41
N LYS A 386 38.64 81.66 -50.68
CA LYS A 386 38.41 80.30 -50.15
C LYS A 386 38.64 80.19 -48.63
N GLY A 387 37.89 80.98 -47.87
CA GLY A 387 37.89 80.94 -46.39
C GLY A 387 36.52 80.71 -45.73
N GLY A 388 35.40 81.07 -46.39
CA GLY A 388 34.06 81.00 -45.78
C GLY A 388 33.34 79.65 -45.94
N THR A 389 33.39 79.07 -47.14
CA THR A 389 32.46 78.00 -47.55
C THR A 389 32.52 76.76 -46.65
N TYR A 390 33.74 76.30 -46.31
CA TYR A 390 33.94 75.08 -45.51
C TYR A 390 33.44 75.24 -44.06
N ALA A 391 33.41 76.46 -43.52
CA ALA A 391 32.86 76.73 -42.20
C ALA A 391 31.32 76.84 -42.20
N GLN A 392 30.72 77.14 -43.36
CA GLN A 392 29.27 77.23 -43.51
C GLN A 392 28.65 75.86 -43.86
N THR A 393 29.18 75.15 -44.85
CA THR A 393 28.71 73.78 -45.19
C THR A 393 28.90 72.81 -44.03
N LYS A 394 29.93 73.01 -43.19
CA LYS A 394 30.08 72.23 -41.97
C LYS A 394 28.97 72.55 -40.96
N LYS A 395 28.64 73.82 -40.70
CA LYS A 395 27.54 74.19 -39.81
C LYS A 395 26.19 73.66 -40.32
N GLU A 396 25.97 73.70 -41.62
CA GLU A 396 24.77 73.16 -42.26
C GLU A 396 24.67 71.63 -42.06
N ALA A 397 25.77 70.89 -42.23
CA ALA A 397 25.83 69.45 -41.94
C ALA A 397 25.76 69.11 -40.42
N ASP A 398 26.35 69.94 -39.56
CA ASP A 398 26.24 69.79 -38.10
C ASP A 398 24.77 70.00 -37.66
N ILE A 399 24.05 70.98 -38.24
CA ILE A 399 22.60 71.21 -38.01
C ILE A 399 21.75 70.06 -38.58
N GLU A 400 22.03 69.57 -39.79
CA GLU A 400 21.28 68.47 -40.41
C GLU A 400 21.46 67.16 -39.64
N THR A 401 22.66 66.89 -39.13
CA THR A 401 22.92 65.72 -38.28
C THR A 401 22.31 65.84 -36.89
N GLU A 402 22.26 67.03 -36.28
CA GLU A 402 21.49 67.26 -35.05
C GLU A 402 19.97 67.11 -35.28
N TYR A 403 19.44 67.60 -36.40
CA TYR A 403 18.04 67.43 -36.78
C TYR A 403 17.67 65.95 -36.95
N MET A 404 18.45 65.20 -37.74
CA MET A 404 18.24 63.76 -37.93
C MET A 404 18.39 62.98 -36.62
N LYS A 405 19.38 63.32 -35.78
CA LYS A 405 19.54 62.73 -34.44
C LYS A 405 18.30 62.97 -33.58
N ARG A 406 17.78 64.19 -33.54
CA ARG A 406 16.57 64.55 -32.79
C ARG A 406 15.34 63.79 -33.31
N GLN A 407 15.21 63.63 -34.62
CA GLN A 407 14.15 62.84 -35.23
C GLN A 407 14.24 61.36 -34.80
N TYR A 408 15.41 60.74 -34.85
CA TYR A 408 15.63 59.38 -34.33
C TYR A 408 15.35 59.28 -32.83
N GLU A 409 15.69 60.29 -32.02
CA GLU A 409 15.35 60.34 -30.59
C GLU A 409 13.84 60.48 -30.34
N GLU A 410 13.09 61.12 -31.23
CA GLU A 410 11.62 61.20 -31.18
C GLU A 410 10.96 59.89 -31.62
N ASP A 411 11.45 59.25 -32.68
CA ASP A 411 10.92 57.98 -33.16
C ASP A 411 11.27 56.82 -32.20
N LEU A 412 12.45 56.83 -31.57
CA LEU A 412 12.79 55.90 -30.49
C LEU A 412 11.88 56.09 -29.25
N ARG A 413 11.45 57.33 -28.97
CA ARG A 413 10.47 57.61 -27.90
C ARG A 413 9.07 57.09 -28.26
N LYS A 414 8.61 57.28 -29.51
CA LYS A 414 7.32 56.76 -30.00
C LYS A 414 7.27 55.23 -29.91
N ILE A 415 8.32 54.54 -30.39
CA ILE A 415 8.42 53.08 -30.33
C ILE A 415 8.41 52.58 -28.87
N LYS A 416 9.16 53.23 -27.97
CA LYS A 416 9.13 52.88 -26.53
C LYS A 416 7.72 53.01 -25.95
N HIS A 417 7.05 54.15 -26.16
CA HIS A 417 5.69 54.39 -25.69
C HIS A 417 4.72 53.31 -26.20
N GLN A 418 4.75 53.00 -27.51
CA GLN A 418 3.94 51.94 -28.12
C GLN A 418 4.21 50.57 -27.48
N THR A 419 5.47 50.17 -27.28
CA THR A 419 5.79 48.90 -26.62
C THR A 419 5.39 48.87 -25.13
N GLU A 420 5.34 50.02 -24.46
CA GLU A 420 4.86 50.14 -23.08
C GLU A 420 3.33 50.10 -22.98
N GLU A 421 2.62 50.69 -23.95
CA GLU A 421 1.16 50.57 -24.12
C GLU A 421 0.73 49.14 -24.46
N GLU A 422 1.40 48.48 -25.41
CA GLU A 422 1.15 47.07 -25.74
C GLU A 422 1.42 46.15 -24.54
N LYS A 423 2.54 46.37 -23.83
CA LYS A 423 2.90 45.65 -22.60
C LYS A 423 1.88 45.89 -21.49
N LYS A 424 1.33 47.10 -21.36
CA LYS A 424 0.22 47.39 -20.44
C LYS A 424 -1.04 46.66 -20.88
N HIS A 425 -1.44 46.75 -22.13
CA HIS A 425 -2.65 46.08 -22.64
C HIS A 425 -2.60 44.56 -22.47
N LEU A 426 -1.43 43.93 -22.70
CA LEU A 426 -1.21 42.51 -22.45
C LEU A 426 -1.26 42.15 -20.95
N LYS A 427 -0.73 43.01 -20.06
CA LYS A 427 -0.93 42.85 -18.61
C LYS A 427 -2.40 42.95 -18.22
N ASP A 428 -3.11 43.96 -18.70
CA ASP A 428 -4.53 44.19 -18.40
C ASP A 428 -5.40 43.02 -18.90
N GLN A 429 -5.09 42.46 -20.07
CA GLN A 429 -5.71 41.22 -20.56
C GLN A 429 -5.41 40.00 -19.67
N LEU A 430 -4.18 39.85 -19.17
CA LEU A 430 -3.81 38.75 -18.28
C LEU A 430 -4.50 38.87 -16.91
N VAL A 431 -4.52 40.06 -16.32
CA VAL A 431 -5.24 40.35 -15.08
C VAL A 431 -6.72 40.03 -15.24
N LYS A 432 -7.37 40.51 -16.31
CA LYS A 432 -8.79 40.22 -16.55
C LYS A 432 -9.07 38.71 -16.71
N ARG A 433 -8.21 37.96 -17.41
CA ARG A 433 -8.36 36.50 -17.52
C ARG A 433 -8.16 35.77 -16.18
N LEU A 434 -7.25 36.25 -15.33
CA LEU A 434 -7.06 35.72 -13.98
C LEU A 434 -8.24 36.04 -13.07
N GLU A 435 -8.75 37.27 -13.10
CA GLU A 435 -9.98 37.65 -12.41
C GLU A 435 -11.17 36.77 -12.83
N ASP A 436 -11.37 36.57 -14.13
CA ASP A 436 -12.50 35.80 -14.63
C ASP A 436 -12.37 34.30 -14.31
N LEU A 437 -11.14 33.79 -14.18
CA LEU A 437 -10.88 32.45 -13.65
C LEU A 437 -11.16 32.36 -12.13
N VAL A 438 -10.73 33.37 -11.35
CA VAL A 438 -11.01 33.45 -9.89
C VAL A 438 -12.52 33.59 -9.64
N LYS A 439 -13.25 34.37 -10.44
CA LYS A 439 -14.71 34.49 -10.39
C LYS A 439 -15.37 33.12 -10.64
N LYS A 440 -14.93 32.36 -11.67
CA LYS A 440 -15.42 31.00 -11.95
C LYS A 440 -15.17 30.04 -10.79
N HIS A 441 -13.91 29.90 -10.34
CA HIS A 441 -13.58 29.06 -9.19
C HIS A 441 -14.36 29.47 -7.93
N THR A 442 -14.60 30.76 -7.70
CA THR A 442 -15.41 31.25 -6.57
C THR A 442 -16.87 30.80 -6.68
N VAL A 443 -17.46 30.81 -7.87
CA VAL A 443 -18.83 30.31 -8.10
C VAL A 443 -18.89 28.79 -7.98
N GLU A 444 -17.92 28.06 -8.53
CA GLU A 444 -17.80 26.61 -8.42
C GLU A 444 -17.64 26.16 -6.94
N ILE A 445 -16.77 26.81 -6.18
CA ILE A 445 -16.58 26.55 -4.73
C ILE A 445 -17.88 26.85 -3.96
N LYS A 446 -18.61 27.92 -4.28
CA LYS A 446 -19.92 28.22 -3.66
C LYS A 446 -20.96 27.17 -4.01
N SER A 447 -21.01 26.72 -5.27
CA SER A 447 -21.92 25.65 -5.73
C SER A 447 -21.63 24.33 -5.01
N VAL A 448 -20.37 23.87 -5.01
CA VAL A 448 -19.95 22.64 -4.32
C VAL A 448 -20.25 22.73 -2.81
N ARG A 449 -19.95 23.85 -2.14
CA ARG A 449 -20.32 24.06 -0.73
C ARG A 449 -21.82 23.93 -0.51
N SER A 450 -22.65 24.56 -1.34
CA SER A 450 -24.12 24.46 -1.22
C SER A 450 -24.65 23.04 -1.45
N SER A 451 -24.04 22.27 -2.36
CA SER A 451 -24.38 20.87 -2.59
C SER A 451 -24.00 19.96 -1.42
N VAL A 452 -22.80 20.15 -0.85
CA VAL A 452 -22.34 19.41 0.33
C VAL A 452 -23.16 19.76 1.57
N GLU A 453 -23.58 21.01 1.72
CA GLU A 453 -24.46 21.43 2.82
C GLU A 453 -25.89 20.89 2.66
N ALA A 454 -26.41 20.77 1.44
CA ALA A 454 -27.69 20.14 1.15
C ALA A 454 -27.68 18.64 1.48
N GLU A 455 -26.65 17.90 1.05
CA GLU A 455 -26.50 16.47 1.41
C GLU A 455 -26.24 16.27 2.91
N ARG A 456 -25.48 17.16 3.58
CA ARG A 456 -25.37 17.15 5.05
C ARG A 456 -26.74 17.30 5.72
N LYS A 457 -27.58 18.22 5.25
CA LYS A 457 -28.94 18.45 5.80
C LYS A 457 -29.89 17.29 5.48
N ARG A 458 -29.68 16.56 4.37
CA ARG A 458 -30.41 15.34 4.04
C ARG A 458 -30.01 14.18 4.98
N LEU A 459 -28.72 13.91 5.11
CA LEU A 459 -28.19 12.87 5.99
C LEU A 459 -28.54 13.13 7.47
N GLN A 460 -28.54 14.38 7.91
CA GLN A 460 -28.99 14.73 9.25
C GLN A 460 -30.46 14.33 9.47
N LYS A 461 -31.37 14.67 8.54
CA LYS A 461 -32.79 14.29 8.64
C LYS A 461 -33.00 12.77 8.60
N GLU A 462 -32.25 12.06 7.77
CA GLU A 462 -32.28 10.60 7.69
C GLU A 462 -31.91 9.96 9.04
N VAL A 463 -30.84 10.44 9.68
CA VAL A 463 -30.42 9.99 11.03
C VAL A 463 -31.47 10.37 12.09
N GLU A 464 -32.05 11.57 12.02
CA GLU A 464 -33.13 12.00 12.91
C GLU A 464 -34.36 11.08 12.78
N THR A 465 -34.76 10.68 11.55
CA THR A 465 -35.87 9.73 11.35
C THR A 465 -35.54 8.31 11.81
N GLN A 466 -34.34 7.80 11.53
CA GLN A 466 -33.93 6.45 11.97
C GLN A 466 -33.87 6.36 13.51
N LEU A 467 -33.37 7.39 14.17
CA LEU A 467 -33.33 7.48 15.63
C LEU A 467 -34.75 7.53 16.23
N GLU A 468 -35.67 8.23 15.58
CA GLU A 468 -37.06 8.32 16.01
C GLU A 468 -37.85 7.00 15.80
N ASP A 469 -37.55 6.24 14.76
CA ASP A 469 -38.14 4.91 14.54
C ASP A 469 -37.52 3.83 15.44
N VAL A 470 -36.24 3.95 15.82
CA VAL A 470 -35.62 3.11 16.86
C VAL A 470 -36.26 3.38 18.23
N LYS A 471 -36.50 4.65 18.60
CA LYS A 471 -37.26 4.97 19.83
C LYS A 471 -38.62 4.28 19.84
N LYS A 472 -39.44 4.46 18.79
CA LYS A 472 -40.79 3.87 18.72
C LYS A 472 -40.79 2.35 18.84
N LYS A 473 -39.79 1.67 18.27
CA LYS A 473 -39.59 0.22 18.46
C LYS A 473 -39.34 -0.10 19.93
N SER A 474 -38.35 0.55 20.55
CA SER A 474 -38.04 0.33 21.98
C SER A 474 -39.21 0.69 22.91
N GLU A 475 -39.99 1.73 22.62
CA GLU A 475 -41.20 2.08 23.39
C GLU A 475 -42.30 1.02 23.26
N ASN A 476 -42.43 0.36 22.12
CA ASN A 476 -43.41 -0.70 21.91
C ASN A 476 -42.95 -2.02 22.53
N GLU A 477 -41.66 -2.33 22.47
CA GLU A 477 -41.04 -3.45 23.20
C GLU A 477 -41.21 -3.27 24.72
N ILE A 478 -41.01 -2.06 25.25
CA ILE A 478 -41.27 -1.74 26.67
C ILE A 478 -42.74 -1.97 27.03
N LYS A 479 -43.69 -1.48 26.23
CA LYS A 479 -45.14 -1.69 26.47
C LYS A 479 -45.51 -3.17 26.46
N GLN A 480 -44.98 -3.95 25.50
CA GLN A 480 -45.20 -5.40 25.47
C GLN A 480 -44.66 -6.09 26.73
N LEU A 481 -43.45 -5.72 27.18
CA LEU A 481 -42.86 -6.26 28.42
C LEU A 481 -43.65 -5.85 29.67
N GLU A 482 -44.27 -4.66 29.69
CA GLU A 482 -45.18 -4.23 30.75
C GLU A 482 -46.50 -5.03 30.75
N GLU A 483 -47.08 -5.30 29.59
CA GLU A 483 -48.26 -6.16 29.43
C GLU A 483 -47.98 -7.62 29.83
N GLU A 484 -46.86 -8.18 29.39
CA GLU A 484 -46.42 -9.54 29.77
C GLU A 484 -46.15 -9.64 31.28
N LYS A 485 -45.49 -8.63 31.87
CA LYS A 485 -45.27 -8.53 33.32
C LYS A 485 -46.58 -8.44 34.11
N ALA A 486 -47.57 -7.70 33.61
CA ALA A 486 -48.89 -7.63 34.21
C ALA A 486 -49.62 -8.98 34.13
N ALA A 487 -49.60 -9.63 32.96
CA ALA A 487 -50.20 -10.95 32.77
C ALA A 487 -49.55 -12.04 33.66
N LEU A 488 -48.22 -12.01 33.81
CA LEU A 488 -47.48 -12.89 34.73
C LEU A 488 -47.80 -12.60 36.20
N SER A 489 -47.99 -11.33 36.57
CA SER A 489 -48.38 -10.93 37.92
C SER A 489 -49.79 -11.42 38.29
N VAL A 490 -50.75 -11.38 37.34
CA VAL A 490 -52.09 -11.96 37.52
C VAL A 490 -52.02 -13.50 37.62
N LYS A 491 -51.20 -14.17 36.79
CA LYS A 491 -50.97 -15.63 36.91
C LYS A 491 -50.39 -15.99 38.27
N LEU A 492 -49.41 -15.22 38.77
CA LEU A 492 -48.81 -15.41 40.09
C LEU A 492 -49.86 -15.24 41.20
N GLN A 493 -50.66 -14.17 41.18
CA GLN A 493 -51.76 -13.97 42.14
C GLN A 493 -52.77 -15.12 42.12
N ASN A 494 -53.15 -15.62 40.94
CA ASN A 494 -54.04 -16.79 40.82
C ASN A 494 -53.40 -18.05 41.43
N SER A 495 -52.12 -18.32 41.17
CA SER A 495 -51.42 -19.47 41.76
C SER A 495 -51.26 -19.35 43.29
N LEU A 496 -51.07 -18.14 43.82
CA LEU A 496 -51.04 -17.90 45.27
C LEU A 496 -52.41 -18.13 45.91
N LEU A 497 -53.50 -17.72 45.25
CA LEU A 497 -54.86 -18.02 45.69
C LEU A 497 -55.19 -19.52 45.62
N GLU A 498 -54.62 -20.25 44.65
CA GLU A 498 -54.74 -21.70 44.55
C GLU A 498 -53.94 -22.42 45.64
N VAL A 499 -52.70 -22.00 45.91
CA VAL A 499 -51.90 -22.50 47.04
C VAL A 499 -52.61 -22.27 48.38
N LEU A 500 -53.17 -21.08 48.63
CA LEU A 500 -53.94 -20.81 49.85
C LEU A 500 -55.16 -21.74 49.99
N ARG A 501 -55.90 -22.02 48.91
CA ARG A 501 -57.01 -23.00 48.93
C ARG A 501 -56.54 -24.42 49.22
N LEU A 502 -55.38 -24.81 48.69
CA LEU A 502 -54.78 -26.12 48.96
C LEU A 502 -54.27 -26.22 50.40
N GLU A 503 -53.72 -25.14 50.97
CA GLU A 503 -53.35 -25.05 52.38
C GLU A 503 -54.56 -25.10 53.30
N GLU A 504 -55.65 -24.39 52.98
CA GLU A 504 -56.94 -24.48 53.69
C GLU A 504 -57.49 -25.92 53.65
N PHE A 505 -57.46 -26.58 52.49
CA PHE A 505 -57.89 -27.97 52.33
C PHE A 505 -57.03 -28.94 53.16
N ILE A 506 -55.71 -28.78 53.14
CA ILE A 506 -54.77 -29.57 53.95
C ILE A 506 -54.99 -29.32 55.45
N GLN A 507 -55.33 -28.09 55.87
CA GLN A 507 -55.67 -27.78 57.26
C GLN A 507 -57.00 -28.43 57.67
N GLN A 508 -58.04 -28.35 56.83
CA GLN A 508 -59.35 -28.98 57.09
C GLN A 508 -59.27 -30.52 57.18
N HIS A 509 -58.33 -31.14 56.46
CA HIS A 509 -58.11 -32.59 56.51
C HIS A 509 -57.08 -33.07 57.55
N LYS A 510 -56.47 -32.18 58.35
CA LYS A 510 -55.56 -32.57 59.44
C LYS A 510 -56.31 -32.89 60.74
N VAL A 511 -56.65 -34.18 60.92
CA VAL A 511 -57.10 -34.73 62.20
C VAL A 511 -55.91 -34.87 63.15
N CYS A 512 -55.94 -34.20 64.30
CA CYS A 512 -54.96 -34.37 65.40
C CYS A 512 -55.60 -35.02 66.64
N PRO A 513 -54.98 -36.04 67.24
CA PRO A 513 -55.39 -36.61 68.54
C PRO A 513 -54.94 -35.72 69.73
N PRO A 514 -55.44 -35.96 70.97
CA PRO A 514 -55.42 -34.94 72.02
C PRO A 514 -54.33 -35.11 73.12
N ARG A 515 -54.05 -33.97 73.78
CA ARG A 515 -53.33 -33.73 75.06
C ARG A 515 -51.79 -33.72 75.06
N GLY A 516 -51.26 -32.79 75.86
CA GLY A 516 -49.86 -32.65 76.25
C GLY A 516 -49.53 -31.22 76.70
N ASP A 517 -49.85 -30.85 77.94
CA ASP A 517 -49.42 -29.57 78.53
C ASP A 517 -47.93 -29.60 78.86
N ASP A 518 -47.16 -28.55 78.52
CA ASP A 518 -46.24 -27.92 79.49
C ASP A 518 -45.76 -26.49 79.10
N ARG A 519 -45.08 -25.86 80.06
CA ARG A 519 -44.49 -24.49 80.13
C ARG A 519 -43.09 -24.41 79.47
N SER A 520 -42.45 -23.26 79.17
CA SER A 520 -42.83 -21.82 79.15
C SER A 520 -41.87 -20.99 78.23
N PRO A 521 -41.23 -19.81 78.53
CA PRO A 521 -41.21 -18.69 77.55
C PRO A 521 -39.84 -18.07 77.17
N GLU A 522 -39.89 -17.11 76.23
CA GLU A 522 -38.96 -15.98 75.96
C GLU A 522 -37.46 -16.21 75.62
N VAL A 523 -36.95 -15.45 74.61
CA VAL A 523 -35.77 -14.54 74.68
C VAL A 523 -35.46 -13.93 73.28
N ASP A 524 -34.98 -12.68 73.23
CA ASP A 524 -34.61 -11.91 72.03
C ASP A 524 -33.34 -12.39 71.28
N CYS A 525 -33.18 -11.98 70.00
CA CYS A 525 -31.98 -11.23 69.55
C CYS A 525 -32.04 -10.66 68.09
N GLN A 526 -32.17 -9.34 67.99
CA GLN A 526 -31.32 -8.37 67.25
C GLN A 526 -30.74 -8.64 65.82
N HIS A 527 -30.96 -7.63 64.96
CA HIS A 527 -30.05 -7.02 63.93
C HIS A 527 -29.41 -7.85 62.79
N CYS A 528 -29.65 -7.39 61.54
CA CYS A 528 -28.73 -6.45 60.85
C CYS A 528 -29.40 -5.72 59.67
N SER A 529 -28.80 -4.60 59.23
CA SER A 529 -29.32 -3.64 58.23
C SER A 529 -28.29 -3.39 57.09
N ILE A 530 -28.56 -2.43 56.18
CA ILE A 530 -27.69 -1.74 55.16
C ILE A 530 -28.33 -1.83 53.74
N LEU A 531 -28.44 -0.76 52.93
CA LEU A 531 -28.49 0.71 53.12
C LEU A 531 -29.01 1.39 51.82
N ASP A 532 -29.31 2.67 51.86
CA ASP A 532 -29.78 3.49 50.72
C ASP A 532 -28.74 3.75 49.62
N THR A 533 -29.21 4.11 48.42
CA THR A 533 -28.64 5.24 47.68
C THR A 533 -29.72 5.93 46.82
N GLN A 534 -29.79 7.26 46.87
CA GLN A 534 -30.55 8.11 45.95
C GLN A 534 -29.58 8.86 45.03
N ASP A 535 -29.98 9.21 43.80
CA ASP A 535 -29.50 10.44 43.16
C ASP A 535 -30.47 10.94 42.05
N PRO A 536 -31.09 12.14 42.18
CA PRO A 536 -31.95 12.73 41.17
C PRO A 536 -31.25 13.86 40.38
N CYS A 537 -30.81 13.57 39.15
CA CYS A 537 -30.10 14.53 38.30
C CYS A 537 -30.98 15.29 37.29
N LEU A 538 -30.44 16.42 36.81
CA LEU A 538 -30.90 17.29 35.70
C LEU A 538 -32.19 18.11 35.90
N LYS A 539 -32.02 19.44 36.06
CA LYS A 539 -32.50 20.45 35.08
C LYS A 539 -31.56 21.65 35.02
N SER A 540 -31.10 22.00 33.82
CA SER A 540 -30.40 23.26 33.54
C SER A 540 -30.99 23.86 32.27
N ASN A 541 -31.51 25.09 32.37
CA ASN A 541 -32.00 25.86 31.23
C ASN A 541 -31.18 27.14 31.11
N GLU A 542 -30.66 27.40 29.91
CA GLU A 542 -30.33 28.74 29.40
C GLU A 542 -31.63 29.55 29.11
N PRO A 543 -31.60 30.83 28.64
CA PRO A 543 -30.45 31.70 28.30
C PRO A 543 -30.50 33.14 28.89
N SER A 544 -29.45 33.97 28.68
CA SER A 544 -29.53 35.25 27.90
C SER A 544 -28.44 36.32 28.18
N GLN A 545 -27.71 36.67 27.11
CA GLN A 545 -27.35 38.04 26.65
C GLN A 545 -26.25 38.93 27.31
N THR A 546 -25.63 39.70 26.39
CA THR A 546 -24.96 41.03 26.49
C THR A 546 -23.45 41.20 26.82
N LEU A 547 -22.82 42.02 25.96
CA LEU A 547 -21.44 42.60 25.95
C LEU A 547 -21.45 44.02 26.62
N PRO A 548 -20.39 44.89 26.64
CA PRO A 548 -19.01 44.83 26.06
C PRO A 548 -17.83 45.41 26.95
N ARG A 549 -16.59 45.41 26.38
CA ARG A 549 -15.54 46.49 26.39
C ARG A 549 -14.43 46.57 27.49
N GLY A 550 -13.22 47.05 27.11
CA GLY A 550 -12.02 47.36 27.93
C GLY A 550 -10.73 46.62 27.46
N GLU A 551 -9.51 47.15 27.25
CA GLU A 551 -8.77 48.42 27.52
C GLU A 551 -8.16 48.59 28.95
N ASP A 552 -6.84 48.84 29.21
CA ASP A 552 -5.61 48.68 28.38
C ASP A 552 -4.21 48.83 29.10
N HIS A 553 -3.10 48.45 28.43
CA HIS A 553 -1.62 48.78 28.55
C HIS A 553 -0.79 48.73 29.89
N GLN A 554 0.49 48.23 29.84
CA GLN A 554 1.71 48.49 30.71
C GLN A 554 2.88 47.44 30.47
N ASP A 555 4.20 47.53 30.80
CA ASP A 555 5.17 48.62 31.18
C ASP A 555 6.69 48.16 31.20
N LYS A 556 7.65 49.12 31.34
CA LYS A 556 9.02 49.15 31.98
C LYS A 556 10.29 48.31 31.61
N LEU A 557 11.28 49.03 31.04
CA LEU A 557 12.73 49.30 31.39
C LEU A 557 13.59 48.44 32.37
N ALA A 558 14.90 48.25 32.04
CA ALA A 558 16.10 48.21 32.96
C ALA A 558 17.47 48.28 32.19
N ALA A 559 18.62 48.33 32.90
CA ALA A 559 19.78 49.22 32.63
C ALA A 559 21.23 48.69 32.98
N GLU A 560 22.26 49.57 32.89
CA GLU A 560 23.65 49.52 33.49
C GLU A 560 24.70 48.55 32.86
N GLU A 561 26.06 48.64 32.99
CA GLU A 561 27.00 49.54 33.73
C GLU A 561 28.47 49.55 33.17
N GLY A 562 29.33 50.52 33.57
CA GLY A 562 30.81 50.37 33.74
C GLY A 562 31.80 50.89 32.64
N THR A 563 33.13 50.69 32.75
CA THR A 563 34.11 51.49 33.58
C THR A 563 35.62 51.26 33.24
N SER A 564 36.49 52.28 33.50
CA SER A 564 37.99 52.23 33.69
C SER A 564 38.90 51.92 32.44
N SER A 565 40.22 52.17 32.33
CA SER A 565 41.27 53.03 32.99
C SER A 565 42.66 52.66 32.38
N ASP A 566 43.78 53.43 32.27
CA ASP A 566 44.16 54.87 32.19
C ASP A 566 45.68 54.97 31.78
N GLU A 567 46.36 56.12 32.00
CA GLU A 567 47.83 56.39 32.12
C GLU A 567 48.71 57.01 30.99
N GLU A 568 49.11 58.28 31.28
CA GLU A 568 50.45 58.95 31.22
C GLU A 568 51.26 59.40 29.95
N GLU A 569 51.97 60.53 30.15
CA GLU A 569 53.23 61.01 29.50
C GLU A 569 53.24 61.58 28.04
N ARG A 570 54.08 62.57 27.62
CA ARG A 570 55.05 63.49 28.30
C ARG A 570 55.58 64.62 27.36
N ILE A 571 55.60 65.89 27.84
CA ILE A 571 56.45 67.07 27.47
C ILE A 571 56.43 67.68 26.03
N GLU A 572 56.26 69.02 25.96
CA GLU A 572 56.88 69.91 24.95
C GLU A 572 57.99 70.78 25.59
N ALA A 573 59.07 71.09 24.86
CA ALA A 573 60.10 72.07 25.26
C ALA A 573 60.88 72.64 24.04
N PRO A 574 61.47 73.87 24.08
CA PRO A 574 61.52 74.73 22.88
C PRO A 574 62.90 75.30 22.46
N LEU A 575 63.02 75.66 21.17
CA LEU A 575 64.05 76.56 20.58
C LEU A 575 63.37 77.38 19.45
N LYS A 576 63.42 78.72 19.28
CA LYS A 576 64.19 79.88 19.80
C LYS A 576 65.25 80.43 18.82
N GLU A 577 65.09 81.73 18.49
CA GLU A 577 66.02 82.69 17.84
C GLU A 577 66.48 82.45 16.38
N GLY A 578 66.64 83.53 15.58
CA GLY A 578 66.94 83.38 14.15
C GLY A 578 67.14 84.59 13.22
N GLY A 579 67.23 85.85 13.69
CA GLY A 579 67.85 86.95 12.90
C GLY A 579 67.02 87.70 11.83
N ASP A 580 66.65 88.92 12.19
CA ASP A 580 66.44 90.12 11.35
C ASP A 580 67.67 90.49 10.46
N PRO A 581 67.66 91.58 9.63
CA PRO A 581 66.57 92.52 9.29
C PRO A 581 66.44 92.90 7.78
N LEU A 582 65.43 93.70 7.38
CA LEU A 582 65.60 95.12 6.96
C LEU A 582 64.43 95.77 6.17
N LEU A 583 64.28 97.08 6.42
CA LEU A 583 63.64 98.15 5.60
C LEU A 583 62.09 98.22 5.55
N PRO A 584 61.50 99.45 5.41
CA PRO A 584 60.53 99.86 6.42
C PRO A 584 59.19 100.40 5.91
N LEU A 585 58.10 99.91 6.50
CA LEU A 585 56.74 100.48 6.45
C LEU A 585 56.13 100.58 7.88
N GLY A 586 56.99 100.79 8.87
CA GLY A 586 56.72 100.50 10.30
C GLY A 586 55.49 101.18 10.90
N SER A 587 55.22 102.45 10.59
CA SER A 587 54.16 103.22 11.28
C SER A 587 52.71 102.81 10.98
N LEU A 588 52.48 101.94 9.98
CA LEU A 588 51.18 101.27 9.77
C LEU A 588 51.26 99.75 10.01
N LEU A 589 52.48 99.21 10.14
CA LEU A 589 52.73 97.79 10.40
C LEU A 589 52.83 97.47 11.89
N GLU A 590 53.29 98.37 12.76
CA GLU A 590 53.36 98.11 14.20
C GLU A 590 51.96 98.00 14.84
N GLU A 591 50.99 98.78 14.39
CA GLU A 591 49.58 98.64 14.81
C GLU A 591 48.95 97.33 14.28
N LYS A 592 49.49 96.77 13.20
CA LYS A 592 49.05 95.51 12.58
C LYS A 592 49.88 94.29 12.96
N ALA A 593 51.07 94.44 13.54
CA ALA A 593 51.93 93.35 13.98
C ALA A 593 51.28 92.47 15.06
N PRO A 594 50.71 93.00 16.16
CA PRO A 594 50.01 92.17 17.14
C PRO A 594 48.73 91.56 16.57
N GLU A 595 48.09 92.19 15.57
CA GLU A 595 46.94 91.61 14.88
C GLU A 595 47.34 90.46 13.93
N ILE A 596 48.43 90.59 13.19
CA ILE A 596 48.99 89.50 12.36
C ILE A 596 49.47 88.36 13.24
N GLN A 597 50.06 88.64 14.41
CA GLN A 597 50.45 87.61 15.35
C GLN A 597 49.25 86.94 16.01
N ARG A 598 48.25 87.70 16.48
CA ARG A 598 46.97 87.16 16.97
C ARG A 598 46.30 86.27 15.92
N LEU A 599 46.22 86.70 14.66
CA LEU A 599 45.66 85.91 13.56
C LEU A 599 46.49 84.65 13.25
N ARG A 600 47.82 84.67 13.45
CA ARG A 600 48.67 83.47 13.34
C ARG A 600 48.43 82.51 14.50
N GLU A 601 48.28 83.01 15.72
CA GLU A 601 48.02 82.21 16.93
C GLU A 601 46.58 81.64 16.92
N GLU A 602 45.60 82.41 16.47
CA GLU A 602 44.23 81.97 16.16
C GLU A 602 44.24 80.91 15.04
N TRP A 603 45.03 81.08 13.98
CA TRP A 603 45.16 80.09 12.91
C TRP A 603 45.86 78.80 13.36
N GLN A 604 46.93 78.87 14.15
CA GLN A 604 47.54 77.67 14.73
C GLN A 604 46.60 77.00 15.74
N SER A 605 45.83 77.77 16.51
CA SER A 605 44.79 77.25 17.41
C SER A 605 43.66 76.57 16.64
N GLN A 606 43.21 77.13 15.51
CA GLN A 606 42.24 76.49 14.62
C GLN A 606 42.82 75.23 13.98
N LYS A 607 44.06 75.27 13.49
CA LYS A 607 44.75 74.10 12.94
C LYS A 607 44.88 73.00 13.99
N ALA A 608 45.26 73.32 15.23
CA ALA A 608 45.34 72.37 16.33
C ALA A 608 43.96 71.79 16.69
N ARG A 609 42.90 72.61 16.73
CA ARG A 609 41.52 72.14 16.93
C ARG A 609 41.04 71.22 15.80
N PHE A 610 41.28 71.57 14.53
CA PHE A 610 40.94 70.71 13.40
C PHE A 610 41.78 69.43 13.37
N GLN A 611 43.06 69.50 13.74
CA GLN A 611 43.93 68.32 13.82
C GLN A 611 43.49 67.39 14.96
N ALA A 612 43.13 67.92 16.13
CA ALA A 612 42.54 67.16 17.23
C ALA A 612 41.17 66.58 16.85
N GLN A 613 40.31 67.33 16.16
CA GLN A 613 39.02 66.85 15.65
C GLN A 613 39.20 65.73 14.61
N ILE A 614 40.19 65.83 13.72
CA ILE A 614 40.54 64.79 12.76
C ILE A 614 41.04 63.53 13.50
N SER A 615 41.92 63.68 14.50
CA SER A 615 42.37 62.55 15.32
C SER A 615 41.24 61.90 16.12
N GLN A 616 40.30 62.69 16.67
CA GLN A 616 39.09 62.18 17.32
C GLN A 616 38.19 61.42 16.34
N MET A 617 37.98 61.95 15.13
CA MET A 617 37.22 61.24 14.09
C MET A 617 37.92 59.97 13.59
N GLN A 618 39.26 59.98 13.50
CA GLN A 618 40.04 58.79 13.16
C GLN A 618 39.95 57.73 14.25
N GLN A 619 40.14 58.11 15.52
CA GLN A 619 40.00 57.21 16.66
C GLN A 619 38.57 56.65 16.79
N ALA A 620 37.54 57.47 16.57
CA ALA A 620 36.15 57.01 16.56
C ALA A 620 35.87 56.03 15.41
N LEU A 621 36.41 56.29 14.20
CA LEU A 621 36.28 55.37 13.07
C LEU A 621 37.07 54.07 13.28
N GLU A 622 38.25 54.11 13.91
CA GLU A 622 39.01 52.91 14.26
C GLU A 622 38.34 52.11 15.39
N GLN A 623 37.75 52.78 16.39
CA GLN A 623 36.96 52.14 17.44
C GLN A 623 35.71 51.47 16.85
N CYS A 624 34.88 52.19 16.09
CA CYS A 624 33.74 51.58 15.41
C CYS A 624 34.18 50.43 14.49
N ALA A 625 35.35 50.53 13.85
CA ALA A 625 35.91 49.44 13.04
C ALA A 625 36.52 48.28 13.86
N SER A 626 36.81 48.42 15.16
CA SER A 626 37.03 47.26 16.06
C SER A 626 35.71 46.68 16.54
N ASP A 627 34.75 47.52 16.93
CA ASP A 627 33.45 47.09 17.45
C ASP A 627 32.71 46.22 16.41
N HIS A 628 32.59 46.71 15.17
CA HIS A 628 31.98 45.96 14.07
C HIS A 628 32.78 44.68 13.71
N ARG A 629 34.09 44.62 14.01
CA ARG A 629 34.88 43.38 13.84
C ARG A 629 34.65 42.40 14.98
N GLU A 630 34.14 42.85 16.13
CA GLU A 630 33.82 42.04 17.29
C GLU A 630 32.38 41.53 17.22
N ASP A 631 31.42 42.37 16.85
CA ASP A 631 30.07 41.95 16.42
C ASP A 631 30.14 40.85 15.35
N LEU A 632 30.99 41.03 14.32
CA LEU A 632 31.20 40.04 13.26
C LEU A 632 31.97 38.78 13.73
N ARG A 633 32.64 38.78 14.88
CA ARG A 633 33.18 37.55 15.50
C ARG A 633 32.11 36.85 16.31
N GLU A 634 31.31 37.59 17.08
CA GLU A 634 30.25 37.04 17.92
C GLU A 634 29.12 36.44 17.08
N LEU A 635 28.62 37.15 16.07
CA LEU A 635 27.64 36.62 15.11
C LEU A 635 28.13 35.35 14.40
N ARG A 636 29.44 35.24 14.11
CA ARG A 636 30.02 34.00 13.57
C ARG A 636 30.05 32.88 14.60
N GLN A 637 30.46 33.17 15.84
CA GLN A 637 30.45 32.17 16.92
C GLN A 637 29.02 31.68 17.23
N LEU A 638 28.03 32.57 17.26
CA LEU A 638 26.62 32.23 17.43
C LEU A 638 26.13 31.36 16.27
N SER A 639 26.37 31.75 15.02
CA SER A 639 26.00 30.94 13.85
C SER A 639 26.68 29.57 13.81
N GLU A 640 27.95 29.47 14.25
CA GLU A 640 28.64 28.18 14.39
C GLU A 640 28.09 27.33 15.54
N GLN A 641 27.70 27.93 16.66
CA GLN A 641 27.03 27.26 17.77
C GLN A 641 25.64 26.77 17.38
N GLU A 642 24.81 27.58 16.72
CA GLU A 642 23.49 27.23 16.20
C GLU A 642 23.59 26.09 15.19
N ARG A 643 24.49 26.20 14.20
CA ARG A 643 24.77 25.10 13.25
C ARG A 643 25.18 23.83 13.99
N GLY A 644 26.00 23.95 15.04
CA GLY A 644 26.41 22.84 15.91
C GLY A 644 25.29 22.29 16.80
N GLN A 645 24.25 23.06 17.12
CA GLN A 645 23.03 22.61 17.80
C GLN A 645 22.10 21.88 16.83
N LEU A 646 21.78 22.51 15.69
CA LEU A 646 20.94 21.93 14.63
C LEU A 646 21.53 20.63 14.08
N GLN A 647 22.85 20.55 13.90
CA GLN A 647 23.52 19.33 13.46
C GLN A 647 23.43 18.20 14.49
N ARG A 648 23.47 18.51 15.80
CA ARG A 648 23.23 17.53 16.87
C ARG A 648 21.77 17.08 16.90
N GLN A 649 20.82 18.00 16.87
CA GLN A 649 19.38 17.68 16.82
C GLN A 649 19.02 16.83 15.58
N LEU A 650 19.61 17.12 14.42
CA LEU A 650 19.47 16.30 13.22
C LEU A 650 20.07 14.91 13.41
N GLN A 651 21.23 14.79 14.05
CA GLN A 651 21.86 13.50 14.31
C GLN A 651 21.09 12.67 15.35
N GLU A 652 20.57 13.30 16.40
CA GLU A 652 19.72 12.71 17.43
C GLU A 652 18.38 12.23 16.84
N THR A 653 17.69 13.06 16.06
CA THR A 653 16.44 12.67 15.38
C THR A 653 16.67 11.57 14.33
N VAL A 654 17.81 11.56 13.61
CA VAL A 654 18.19 10.44 12.74
C VAL A 654 18.43 9.15 13.54
N GLN A 655 19.12 9.22 14.69
CA GLN A 655 19.32 8.06 15.57
C GLN A 655 17.99 7.54 16.16
N GLN A 656 17.10 8.44 16.60
CA GLN A 656 15.77 8.08 17.08
C GLN A 656 14.94 7.40 15.98
N ASN A 657 14.94 7.94 14.75
CA ASN A 657 14.25 7.33 13.61
C ASN A 657 14.86 5.98 13.19
N GLN A 658 16.16 5.78 13.35
CA GLN A 658 16.80 4.47 13.16
C GLN A 658 16.40 3.48 14.26
N ALA A 659 16.31 3.92 15.52
CA ALA A 659 15.89 3.10 16.65
C ALA A 659 14.40 2.70 16.56
N THR A 660 13.50 3.63 16.25
CA THR A 660 12.07 3.32 16.06
C THR A 660 11.83 2.42 14.85
N LYS A 661 12.57 2.63 13.75
CA LYS A 661 12.57 1.71 12.60
C LYS A 661 13.01 0.30 13.01
N ALA A 662 14.15 0.15 13.70
CA ALA A 662 14.64 -1.14 14.15
C ALA A 662 13.67 -1.83 15.14
N GLN A 663 13.02 -1.05 16.02
CA GLN A 663 11.97 -1.55 16.91
C GLN A 663 10.73 -2.02 16.14
N LEU A 664 10.30 -1.29 15.12
CA LEU A 664 9.18 -1.66 14.25
C LEU A 664 9.49 -2.91 13.43
N GLU A 665 10.67 -3.00 12.82
CA GLU A 665 11.15 -4.18 12.10
C GLU A 665 11.22 -5.40 13.03
N ALA A 666 11.78 -5.25 14.24
CA ALA A 666 11.80 -6.31 15.24
C ALA A 666 10.40 -6.72 15.71
N SER A 667 9.46 -5.78 15.83
CA SER A 667 8.06 -6.06 16.16
C SER A 667 7.35 -6.82 15.04
N HIS A 668 7.51 -6.39 13.80
CA HIS A 668 6.97 -7.04 12.61
C HIS A 668 7.53 -8.47 12.46
N GLN A 669 8.84 -8.67 12.66
CA GLN A 669 9.43 -10.01 12.69
C GLN A 669 8.87 -10.91 13.82
N ARG A 670 8.54 -10.36 14.99
CA ARG A 670 7.86 -11.13 16.06
C ARG A 670 6.44 -11.51 15.62
N ALA A 671 5.69 -10.58 15.03
CA ALA A 671 4.34 -10.83 14.53
C ALA A 671 4.32 -11.92 13.45
N LEU A 672 5.23 -11.85 12.46
CA LEU A 672 5.39 -12.89 11.44
C LEU A 672 5.69 -14.27 12.04
N ARG A 673 6.64 -14.37 12.98
CA ARG A 673 6.95 -15.63 13.68
C ARG A 673 5.77 -16.17 14.51
N MET A 674 4.91 -15.29 15.02
CA MET A 674 3.71 -15.71 15.75
C MET A 674 2.60 -16.21 14.81
N LEU A 675 2.39 -15.53 13.68
CA LEU A 675 1.45 -15.97 12.63
C LEU A 675 1.90 -17.30 11.99
N GLU A 676 3.21 -17.46 11.74
CA GLU A 676 3.77 -18.72 11.25
C GLU A 676 3.60 -19.86 12.26
N LYS A 677 3.81 -19.61 13.56
CA LYS A 677 3.51 -20.57 14.63
C LYS A 677 2.02 -20.92 14.69
N ALA A 678 1.13 -19.94 14.62
CA ALA A 678 -0.31 -20.16 14.64
C ALA A 678 -0.76 -21.02 13.45
N LYS A 679 -0.36 -20.65 12.22
CA LYS A 679 -0.61 -21.45 11.01
C LYS A 679 -0.08 -22.89 11.15
N ASN A 680 1.11 -23.07 11.71
CA ASN A 680 1.69 -24.40 11.92
C ASN A 680 0.99 -25.21 13.04
N GLN A 681 0.32 -24.54 13.99
CA GLN A 681 -0.54 -25.18 15.00
C GLN A 681 -1.91 -25.55 14.40
N GLU A 682 -2.51 -24.66 13.61
CA GLU A 682 -3.75 -24.91 12.87
C GLU A 682 -3.59 -26.09 11.90
N LEU A 683 -2.52 -26.11 11.09
CA LEU A 683 -2.22 -27.22 10.19
C LEU A 683 -2.12 -28.54 10.95
N LYS A 684 -1.35 -28.60 12.05
CA LYS A 684 -1.28 -29.81 12.90
C LYS A 684 -2.63 -30.21 13.48
N ALA A 685 -3.45 -29.26 13.94
CA ALA A 685 -4.78 -29.53 14.44
C ALA A 685 -5.72 -30.07 13.35
N THR A 686 -5.61 -29.60 12.10
CA THR A 686 -6.36 -30.15 10.96
C THR A 686 -5.86 -31.54 10.55
N GLU A 687 -4.54 -31.77 10.54
CA GLU A 687 -3.98 -33.11 10.32
C GLU A 687 -4.43 -34.11 11.40
N GLU A 688 -4.45 -33.70 12.67
CA GLU A 688 -4.90 -34.56 13.76
C GLU A 688 -6.40 -34.85 13.71
N ARG A 689 -7.23 -33.89 13.29
CA ARG A 689 -8.66 -34.10 13.02
C ARG A 689 -8.85 -35.11 11.89
N LEU A 690 -8.20 -34.89 10.75
CA LEU A 690 -8.27 -35.80 9.60
C LEU A 690 -7.76 -37.21 9.93
N LYS A 691 -6.69 -37.33 10.73
CA LYS A 691 -6.20 -38.63 11.24
C LYS A 691 -7.25 -39.32 12.12
N LYS A 692 -7.87 -38.60 13.08
CA LYS A 692 -8.94 -39.11 13.93
C LYS A 692 -10.16 -39.54 13.11
N GLU A 693 -10.64 -38.69 12.20
CA GLU A 693 -11.77 -38.95 11.30
C GLU A 693 -11.51 -40.17 10.40
N SER A 694 -10.31 -40.29 9.82
CA SER A 694 -9.93 -41.47 9.01
C SER A 694 -9.90 -42.76 9.85
N SER A 695 -9.36 -42.72 11.07
CA SER A 695 -9.33 -43.88 11.97
C SER A 695 -10.74 -44.29 12.44
N HIS A 696 -11.62 -43.32 12.68
CA HIS A 696 -13.00 -43.56 13.08
C HIS A 696 -13.83 -44.12 11.92
N SER A 697 -13.66 -43.59 10.70
CA SER A 697 -14.26 -44.13 9.48
C SER A 697 -13.84 -45.58 9.22
N LEU A 698 -12.54 -45.87 9.34
CA LEU A 698 -11.99 -47.22 9.20
C LEU A 698 -12.45 -48.18 10.31
N GLN A 699 -12.63 -47.68 11.55
CA GLN A 699 -13.23 -48.44 12.64
C GLN A 699 -14.71 -48.76 12.38
N ILE A 700 -15.50 -47.80 11.87
CA ILE A 700 -16.90 -48.01 11.46
C ILE A 700 -16.96 -49.06 10.34
N GLN A 701 -16.10 -48.96 9.31
CA GLN A 701 -16.04 -49.95 8.22
C GLN A 701 -15.70 -51.36 8.74
N HIS A 702 -14.73 -51.49 9.65
CA HIS A 702 -14.43 -52.78 10.28
C HIS A 702 -15.56 -53.33 11.15
N GLN A 703 -16.35 -52.46 11.80
CA GLN A 703 -17.51 -52.87 12.58
C GLN A 703 -18.70 -53.26 11.69
N ALA A 704 -18.95 -52.53 10.61
CA ALA A 704 -19.94 -52.88 9.59
C ALA A 704 -19.61 -54.24 8.95
N HIS A 705 -18.38 -54.43 8.45
CA HIS A 705 -17.95 -55.71 7.87
C HIS A 705 -18.00 -56.88 8.87
N ARG A 706 -17.81 -56.63 10.17
CA ARG A 706 -18.00 -57.66 11.21
C ARG A 706 -19.48 -58.07 11.32
N LEU A 707 -20.39 -57.10 11.34
CA LEU A 707 -21.83 -57.35 11.40
C LEU A 707 -22.35 -58.02 10.12
N GLU A 708 -21.85 -57.62 8.95
CA GLU A 708 -22.14 -58.28 7.66
C GLU A 708 -21.70 -59.76 7.68
N LEU A 709 -20.48 -60.06 8.16
CA LEU A 709 -20.00 -61.44 8.30
C LEU A 709 -20.85 -62.25 9.29
N GLN A 710 -21.25 -61.65 10.43
CA GLN A 710 -22.12 -62.32 11.40
C GLN A 710 -23.51 -62.63 10.82
N ALA A 711 -24.11 -61.68 10.09
CA ALA A 711 -25.39 -61.89 9.41
C ALA A 711 -25.30 -62.97 8.31
N LEU A 712 -24.19 -63.05 7.59
CA LEU A 712 -23.92 -64.11 6.61
C LEU A 712 -23.74 -65.48 7.28
N GLU A 713 -23.02 -65.57 8.40
CA GLU A 713 -22.93 -66.82 9.18
C GLU A 713 -24.29 -67.26 9.73
N GLU A 714 -25.10 -66.34 10.25
CA GLU A 714 -26.45 -66.64 10.76
C GLU A 714 -27.39 -67.09 9.65
N LYS A 715 -27.35 -66.45 8.48
CA LYS A 715 -28.08 -66.89 7.29
C LYS A 715 -27.67 -68.30 6.84
N ALA A 716 -26.37 -68.58 6.77
CA ALA A 716 -25.87 -69.91 6.42
C ALA A 716 -26.28 -70.99 7.44
N ARG A 717 -26.34 -70.65 8.75
CA ARG A 717 -26.87 -71.54 9.79
C ARG A 717 -28.37 -71.79 9.63
N GLN A 718 -29.16 -70.77 9.29
CA GLN A 718 -30.59 -70.90 9.03
C GLN A 718 -30.88 -71.74 7.78
N GLU A 719 -30.09 -71.56 6.72
CA GLU A 719 -30.19 -72.35 5.49
C GLU A 719 -29.85 -73.83 5.76
N LEU A 720 -28.75 -74.11 6.47
CA LEU A 720 -28.38 -75.48 6.88
C LEU A 720 -29.45 -76.14 7.77
N GLN A 721 -30.01 -75.40 8.73
CA GLN A 721 -31.11 -75.86 9.58
C GLN A 721 -32.37 -76.18 8.75
N GLY A 722 -32.69 -75.34 7.76
CA GLY A 722 -33.80 -75.56 6.83
C GLY A 722 -33.62 -76.80 5.95
N GLU A 723 -32.40 -77.09 5.47
CA GLU A 723 -32.16 -78.35 4.74
C GLU A 723 -32.25 -79.57 5.66
N LEU A 724 -31.73 -79.50 6.90
CA LEU A 724 -31.89 -80.59 7.89
C LEU A 724 -33.36 -80.91 8.17
N GLU A 725 -34.21 -79.89 8.33
CA GLU A 725 -35.64 -80.07 8.55
C GLU A 725 -36.36 -80.67 7.32
N ARG A 726 -35.95 -80.28 6.09
CA ARG A 726 -36.48 -80.88 4.85
C ARG A 726 -36.07 -82.35 4.70
N VAL A 727 -34.80 -82.69 4.97
CA VAL A 727 -34.30 -84.07 4.92
C VAL A 727 -35.00 -84.93 5.97
N GLN A 728 -35.20 -84.41 7.19
CA GLN A 728 -35.98 -85.12 8.21
C GLN A 728 -37.44 -85.33 7.80
N ALA A 729 -38.09 -84.34 7.17
CA ALA A 729 -39.45 -84.50 6.65
C ALA A 729 -39.53 -85.54 5.51
N GLN A 730 -38.56 -85.57 4.60
CA GLN A 730 -38.45 -86.57 3.54
C GLN A 730 -38.25 -87.98 4.10
N GLN A 731 -37.36 -88.15 5.08
CA GLN A 731 -37.17 -89.43 5.79
C GLN A 731 -38.44 -89.86 6.54
N GLY A 732 -39.18 -88.91 7.13
CA GLY A 732 -40.48 -89.16 7.75
C GLY A 732 -41.50 -89.74 6.77
N LEU A 733 -41.67 -89.09 5.61
CA LEU A 733 -42.57 -89.56 4.54
C LEU A 733 -42.16 -90.94 4.00
N LEU A 734 -40.86 -91.21 3.83
CA LEU A 734 -40.36 -92.52 3.41
C LEU A 734 -40.61 -93.61 4.47
N LEU A 735 -40.46 -93.29 5.76
CA LEU A 735 -40.80 -94.21 6.84
C LEU A 735 -42.31 -94.47 6.92
N GLU A 736 -43.15 -93.50 6.56
CA GLU A 736 -44.61 -93.68 6.46
C GLU A 736 -45.00 -94.54 5.26
N SER A 737 -44.40 -94.36 4.07
CA SER A 737 -44.66 -95.24 2.92
C SER A 737 -44.21 -96.68 3.20
N LEU A 738 -43.02 -96.88 3.79
CA LEU A 738 -42.54 -98.21 4.17
C LEU A 738 -43.41 -98.87 5.26
N ARG A 739 -43.97 -98.10 6.20
CA ARG A 739 -44.98 -98.62 7.16
C ARG A 739 -46.27 -99.02 6.46
N GLN A 740 -46.72 -98.25 5.46
CA GLN A 740 -47.89 -98.58 4.67
C GLN A 740 -47.67 -99.86 3.85
N GLU A 741 -46.57 -99.96 3.09
CA GLU A 741 -46.19 -101.18 2.35
C GLU A 741 -46.13 -102.41 3.26
N LEU A 742 -45.53 -102.30 4.45
CA LEU A 742 -45.50 -103.39 5.44
C LEU A 742 -46.89 -103.72 6.00
N SER A 743 -47.82 -102.77 6.05
CA SER A 743 -49.21 -103.03 6.45
C SER A 743 -50.01 -103.72 5.34
N GLU A 744 -49.78 -103.35 4.08
CA GLU A 744 -50.38 -103.97 2.90
C GLU A 744 -49.86 -105.40 2.70
N GLN A 745 -48.56 -105.63 2.86
CA GLN A 745 -47.97 -106.97 2.89
C GLN A 745 -48.55 -107.84 4.01
N ARG A 746 -48.77 -107.28 5.21
CA ARG A 746 -49.42 -108.01 6.33
C ARG A 746 -50.89 -108.33 6.03
N ALA A 747 -51.61 -107.45 5.34
CA ALA A 747 -52.97 -107.70 4.89
C ALA A 747 -53.00 -108.85 3.86
N ALA A 748 -52.15 -108.79 2.82
CA ALA A 748 -52.03 -109.85 1.81
C ALA A 748 -51.64 -111.21 2.42
N CYS A 749 -50.67 -111.23 3.34
CA CYS A 749 -50.33 -112.45 4.08
C CYS A 749 -51.49 -112.97 4.95
N SER A 750 -52.33 -112.09 5.51
CA SER A 750 -53.54 -112.49 6.24
C SER A 750 -54.64 -113.01 5.31
N GLU A 751 -54.72 -112.54 4.06
CA GLU A 751 -55.62 -113.11 3.05
C GLU A 751 -55.13 -114.48 2.60
N HIS A 752 -53.86 -114.63 2.24
CA HIS A 752 -53.28 -115.94 1.92
C HIS A 752 -53.36 -116.96 3.07
N GLN A 753 -53.30 -116.51 4.33
CA GLN A 753 -53.57 -117.37 5.48
C GLN A 753 -55.03 -117.85 5.51
N LYS A 754 -56.02 -116.98 5.21
CA LYS A 754 -57.43 -117.37 5.10
C LYS A 754 -57.66 -118.30 3.90
N ASP A 755 -57.00 -118.05 2.77
CA ASP A 755 -57.04 -118.91 1.58
C ASP A 755 -56.49 -120.31 1.91
N LEU A 756 -55.37 -120.39 2.64
CA LEU A 756 -54.81 -121.65 3.13
C LEU A 756 -55.73 -122.34 4.14
N GLU A 757 -56.39 -121.61 5.04
CA GLU A 757 -57.37 -122.16 5.97
C GLU A 757 -58.64 -122.66 5.27
N ALA A 758 -59.08 -121.98 4.22
CA ALA A 758 -60.18 -122.40 3.34
C ALA A 758 -59.82 -123.65 2.53
N LEU A 759 -58.65 -123.67 1.88
CA LEU A 759 -58.14 -124.86 1.19
C LEU A 759 -57.91 -126.04 2.14
N GLN A 760 -57.48 -125.79 3.39
CA GLN A 760 -57.44 -126.82 4.42
C GLN A 760 -58.86 -127.26 4.85
N ALA A 761 -59.86 -126.39 4.86
CA ALA A 761 -61.25 -126.76 5.11
C ALA A 761 -61.82 -127.60 3.96
N GLU A 762 -61.51 -127.27 2.71
CA GLU A 762 -61.84 -128.09 1.53
C GLU A 762 -61.12 -129.44 1.55
N LEU A 763 -59.84 -129.49 1.89
CA LEU A 763 -59.09 -130.74 2.08
C LEU A 763 -59.60 -131.56 3.26
N ARG A 764 -60.11 -130.93 4.34
CA ARG A 764 -60.84 -131.64 5.42
C ARG A 764 -62.22 -132.11 4.96
N ALA A 765 -62.90 -131.39 4.07
CA ALA A 765 -64.20 -131.81 3.51
C ALA A 765 -64.03 -133.01 2.57
N LEU A 766 -63.06 -132.96 1.64
CA LEU A 766 -62.63 -134.09 0.81
C LEU A 766 -62.13 -135.26 1.68
N GLY A 767 -61.29 -134.96 2.67
CA GLY A 767 -60.83 -135.93 3.66
C GLY A 767 -61.97 -136.56 4.47
N SER A 768 -63.07 -135.85 4.74
CA SER A 768 -64.26 -136.40 5.39
C SER A 768 -65.13 -137.26 4.45
N LEU A 769 -64.95 -137.12 3.13
CA LEU A 769 -65.50 -138.01 2.11
C LEU A 769 -64.74 -139.34 2.12
N ASP A 770 -63.40 -139.28 2.13
CA ASP A 770 -62.52 -140.44 2.23
C ASP A 770 -62.56 -141.11 3.61
N GLN A 771 -62.75 -140.37 4.71
CA GLN A 771 -62.82 -140.91 6.08
C GLN A 771 -64.09 -141.76 6.34
N ARG A 772 -64.97 -141.93 5.34
CA ARG A 772 -65.99 -143.00 5.31
C ARG A 772 -65.45 -144.34 4.78
N GLN A 773 -64.19 -144.43 4.38
CA GLN A 773 -63.50 -145.63 3.91
C GLN A 773 -62.12 -145.75 4.58
N ALA A 774 -61.85 -146.90 5.21
CA ALA A 774 -60.63 -147.22 5.98
C ALA A 774 -60.48 -146.61 7.40
N ILE A 775 -61.05 -147.32 8.37
CA ILE A 775 -60.57 -147.40 9.76
C ILE A 775 -59.38 -148.38 9.80
N THR A 776 -58.32 -148.18 10.63
CA THR A 776 -57.60 -149.23 11.43
C THR A 776 -56.27 -148.76 12.08
N LEU A 777 -56.21 -148.85 13.43
CA LEU A 777 -55.04 -148.97 14.35
C LEU A 777 -54.06 -147.79 14.65
N SER A 778 -53.48 -147.90 15.85
CA SER A 778 -52.56 -147.01 16.61
C SER A 778 -51.23 -147.78 16.92
N PRO A 779 -50.33 -147.46 17.90
CA PRO A 779 -50.18 -146.30 18.82
C PRO A 779 -48.72 -145.77 19.04
N GLY A 780 -48.56 -144.80 19.97
CA GLY A 780 -47.33 -144.52 20.78
C GLY A 780 -46.29 -143.54 20.21
N ASP A 781 -45.32 -142.99 20.97
CA ASP A 781 -45.15 -142.81 22.43
C ASP A 781 -43.93 -141.86 22.70
N SER A 782 -43.79 -141.31 23.92
CA SER A 782 -42.53 -140.74 24.53
C SER A 782 -41.92 -139.45 23.93
N GLU A 783 -41.06 -138.65 24.60
CA GLU A 783 -40.75 -138.39 26.04
C GLU A 783 -40.03 -137.01 26.20
N ASP A 784 -39.65 -136.64 27.43
CA ASP A 784 -39.07 -135.36 27.87
C ASP A 784 -37.55 -135.11 27.58
N HIS A 785 -37.09 -133.93 28.03
CA HIS A 785 -35.72 -133.48 28.40
C HIS A 785 -35.12 -132.40 27.48
N ALA A 786 -34.55 -131.25 27.90
CA ALA A 786 -34.00 -130.68 29.15
C ALA A 786 -32.44 -130.60 29.20
N GLY A 787 -31.93 -129.47 29.71
CA GLY A 787 -30.48 -129.14 29.87
C GLY A 787 -30.11 -127.81 29.20
N THR A 788 -29.48 -126.79 29.82
CA THR A 788 -28.15 -126.69 30.49
C THR A 788 -26.95 -126.76 29.54
N ALA A 789 -25.90 -125.93 29.65
CA ALA A 789 -25.66 -124.76 30.52
C ALA A 789 -24.47 -123.90 30.02
N GLU A 790 -24.35 -122.70 30.60
CA GLU A 790 -23.16 -121.89 30.97
C GLU A 790 -21.79 -121.95 30.25
N GLU A 791 -21.18 -120.75 30.23
CA GLU A 791 -19.74 -120.39 30.33
C GLU A 791 -18.70 -120.63 29.21
N ALA A 792 -17.92 -119.55 29.03
CA ALA A 792 -16.47 -119.45 28.77
C ALA A 792 -15.81 -120.18 27.59
N GLY A 793 -15.22 -119.40 26.65
CA GLY A 793 -14.30 -119.98 25.64
C GLY A 793 -13.84 -119.07 24.49
N SER A 794 -13.09 -118.01 24.76
CA SER A 794 -12.08 -117.53 23.79
C SER A 794 -10.80 -118.36 23.96
N PRO A 795 -9.90 -118.51 22.95
CA PRO A 795 -9.80 -117.79 21.67
C PRO A 795 -9.59 -118.73 20.44
N GLY A 796 -9.32 -118.20 19.24
CA GLY A 796 -8.60 -118.96 18.19
C GLY A 796 -8.98 -118.68 16.74
N GLN A 797 -8.06 -118.07 16.00
CA GLN A 797 -8.17 -117.61 14.59
C GLN A 797 -8.48 -118.68 13.52
N THR A 798 -8.98 -118.17 12.38
CA THR A 798 -8.85 -118.67 10.98
C THR A 798 -9.44 -120.04 10.58
N GLY A 799 -10.37 -120.04 9.61
CA GLY A 799 -10.83 -121.28 8.94
C GLY A 799 -12.10 -121.17 8.10
N SER A 800 -12.19 -120.26 7.12
CA SER A 800 -13.27 -120.30 6.10
C SER A 800 -12.93 -121.34 5.01
N PRO A 801 -13.90 -122.06 4.41
CA PRO A 801 -14.75 -121.42 3.41
C PRO A 801 -16.23 -121.91 3.27
N LYS A 802 -17.12 -120.92 3.13
CA LYS A 802 -18.12 -120.81 2.03
C LYS A 802 -19.05 -122.01 1.73
N GLY A 803 -20.32 -121.93 2.17
CA GLY A 803 -21.34 -122.95 1.90
C GLY A 803 -22.80 -122.49 1.74
N ALA A 804 -23.10 -121.18 1.80
CA ALA A 804 -24.44 -120.63 1.55
C ALA A 804 -24.34 -119.29 0.80
N ALA A 805 -25.31 -119.02 -0.06
CA ALA A 805 -25.50 -117.74 -0.74
C ALA A 805 -26.99 -117.33 -0.60
N GLU A 806 -27.31 -116.11 -1.04
CA GLU A 806 -28.68 -115.59 -1.13
C GLU A 806 -29.43 -115.39 0.20
N GLN A 807 -28.99 -114.40 0.98
CA GLN A 807 -29.85 -113.22 1.28
C GLN A 807 -29.11 -112.12 2.07
N GLU A 808 -28.14 -111.43 1.44
CA GLU A 808 -27.78 -110.06 1.87
C GLU A 808 -27.00 -109.29 0.78
N PRO A 809 -27.68 -108.37 0.06
CA PRO A 809 -26.98 -107.22 -0.51
C PRO A 809 -27.76 -105.89 -0.36
N ARG A 810 -28.89 -105.86 0.35
CA ARG A 810 -29.86 -104.74 0.31
C ARG A 810 -29.33 -103.46 0.96
N GLU A 811 -28.71 -103.56 2.14
CA GLU A 811 -28.03 -102.43 2.78
C GLU A 811 -26.83 -101.92 1.94
N GLY A 812 -26.10 -102.84 1.31
CA GLY A 812 -25.01 -102.54 0.35
C GLY A 812 -25.46 -102.00 -1.01
N CYS A 813 -26.77 -101.78 -1.21
CA CYS A 813 -27.35 -101.03 -2.32
C CYS A 813 -27.79 -99.64 -1.85
N GLY A 814 -28.55 -99.53 -0.75
CA GLY A 814 -28.92 -98.21 -0.18
C GLY A 814 -27.69 -97.36 0.15
N LEU A 815 -26.71 -97.91 0.88
CA LEU A 815 -25.42 -97.24 1.16
C LEU A 815 -24.58 -96.96 -0.10
N ARG A 816 -24.94 -97.49 -1.28
CA ARG A 816 -24.28 -97.22 -2.56
C ARG A 816 -25.00 -96.13 -3.35
N GLU A 817 -26.31 -96.07 -3.23
CA GLU A 817 -27.19 -95.04 -3.77
C GLU A 817 -26.98 -93.73 -2.98
N GLU A 818 -27.06 -93.75 -1.65
CA GLU A 818 -26.68 -92.62 -0.77
C GLU A 818 -25.24 -92.14 -1.04
N ASN A 819 -24.29 -93.07 -1.21
CA ASN A 819 -22.90 -92.74 -1.54
C ASN A 819 -22.72 -92.34 -3.01
N SER A 820 -23.77 -92.36 -3.83
CA SER A 820 -23.81 -91.75 -5.17
C SER A 820 -24.47 -90.36 -5.13
N GLU A 821 -25.53 -90.19 -4.36
CA GLU A 821 -26.21 -88.91 -4.11
C GLU A 821 -25.28 -87.93 -3.37
N LEU A 822 -24.57 -88.38 -2.33
CA LEU A 822 -23.52 -87.59 -1.67
C LEU A 822 -22.37 -87.21 -2.63
N LYS A 823 -22.15 -87.97 -3.73
CA LYS A 823 -21.18 -87.57 -4.76
C LYS A 823 -21.76 -86.57 -5.74
N GLU A 824 -23.05 -86.62 -6.06
CA GLU A 824 -23.76 -85.58 -6.81
C GLU A 824 -23.82 -84.27 -6.01
N GLU A 825 -24.14 -84.32 -4.70
CA GLU A 825 -24.13 -83.15 -3.82
C GLU A 825 -22.73 -82.55 -3.68
N VAL A 826 -21.68 -83.36 -3.47
CA VAL A 826 -20.30 -82.86 -3.42
C VAL A 826 -19.89 -82.23 -4.76
N ARG A 827 -20.32 -82.78 -5.91
CA ARG A 827 -20.11 -82.13 -7.23
C ARG A 827 -20.88 -80.81 -7.35
N ARG A 828 -22.12 -80.75 -6.87
CA ARG A 828 -22.96 -79.53 -6.89
C ARG A 828 -22.33 -78.43 -6.05
N LEU A 829 -21.95 -78.73 -4.81
CA LEU A 829 -21.25 -77.82 -3.90
C LEU A 829 -19.87 -77.41 -4.44
N GLN A 830 -19.15 -78.29 -5.14
CA GLN A 830 -17.91 -77.94 -5.85
C GLN A 830 -18.18 -76.93 -6.97
N ALA A 831 -19.22 -77.12 -7.78
CA ALA A 831 -19.59 -76.19 -8.85
C ALA A 831 -20.07 -74.82 -8.29
N GLU A 832 -20.87 -74.81 -7.22
CA GLU A 832 -21.29 -73.60 -6.50
C GLU A 832 -20.08 -72.83 -5.94
N VAL A 833 -19.10 -73.53 -5.34
CA VAL A 833 -17.85 -72.94 -4.86
C VAL A 833 -16.96 -72.43 -6.00
N GLU A 834 -16.88 -73.11 -7.13
CA GLU A 834 -16.17 -72.63 -8.32
C GLU A 834 -16.86 -71.39 -8.93
N GLN A 835 -18.19 -71.33 -8.95
CA GLN A 835 -18.95 -70.15 -9.37
C GLN A 835 -18.66 -68.95 -8.46
N HIS A 836 -18.78 -69.10 -7.14
CA HIS A 836 -18.47 -68.02 -6.21
C HIS A 836 -17.01 -67.57 -6.25
N GLN A 837 -16.06 -68.47 -6.57
CA GLN A 837 -14.67 -68.07 -6.85
C GLN A 837 -14.56 -67.21 -8.12
N GLN A 838 -15.29 -67.54 -9.19
CA GLN A 838 -15.34 -66.72 -10.41
C GLN A 838 -16.00 -65.36 -10.15
N GLU A 839 -17.09 -65.31 -9.39
CA GLU A 839 -17.76 -64.06 -8.99
C GLU A 839 -16.84 -63.18 -8.13
N ALA A 840 -16.12 -63.76 -7.17
CA ALA A 840 -15.14 -63.05 -6.35
C ALA A 840 -13.95 -62.51 -7.18
N LEU A 841 -13.53 -63.21 -8.23
CA LEU A 841 -12.54 -62.72 -9.19
C LEU A 841 -13.09 -61.57 -10.04
N GLN A 842 -14.31 -61.68 -10.56
CA GLN A 842 -14.97 -60.61 -11.30
C GLN A 842 -15.12 -59.34 -10.45
N LEU A 843 -15.55 -59.46 -9.19
CA LEU A 843 -15.67 -58.34 -8.26
C LEU A 843 -14.31 -57.73 -7.90
N ARG A 844 -13.24 -58.53 -7.78
CA ARG A 844 -11.87 -58.02 -7.63
C ARG A 844 -11.41 -57.22 -8.84
N ASP A 845 -11.66 -57.70 -10.05
CA ASP A 845 -11.24 -57.01 -11.27
C ASP A 845 -12.11 -55.78 -11.60
N GLN A 846 -13.38 -55.76 -11.19
CA GLN A 846 -14.20 -54.55 -11.17
C GLN A 846 -13.65 -53.50 -10.19
N ARG A 847 -13.29 -53.89 -8.96
CA ARG A 847 -12.68 -52.97 -7.98
C ARG A 847 -11.35 -52.39 -8.49
N LYS A 848 -10.46 -53.21 -9.05
CA LYS A 848 -9.20 -52.74 -9.68
C LYS A 848 -9.46 -51.69 -10.75
N ARG A 849 -10.41 -51.94 -11.67
CA ARG A 849 -10.75 -50.98 -12.74
C ARG A 849 -11.23 -49.65 -12.18
N LEU A 850 -12.06 -49.66 -11.14
CA LEU A 850 -12.53 -48.44 -10.47
C LEU A 850 -11.40 -47.70 -9.72
N GLU A 851 -10.44 -48.42 -9.14
CA GLU A 851 -9.24 -47.84 -8.53
C GLU A 851 -8.30 -47.24 -9.60
N GLU A 852 -8.08 -47.95 -10.71
CA GLU A 852 -7.31 -47.50 -11.87
C GLU A 852 -7.93 -46.26 -12.54
N ASP A 853 -9.25 -46.24 -12.74
CA ASP A 853 -9.99 -45.09 -13.29
C ASP A 853 -9.89 -43.88 -12.35
N GLN A 854 -10.11 -44.05 -11.04
CA GLN A 854 -9.95 -42.96 -10.07
C GLN A 854 -8.50 -42.44 -10.02
N GLN A 855 -7.51 -43.33 -10.11
CA GLN A 855 -6.10 -42.94 -10.09
C GLN A 855 -5.69 -42.25 -11.40
N ALA A 856 -6.24 -42.66 -12.54
CA ALA A 856 -6.12 -41.96 -13.82
C ALA A 856 -6.81 -40.58 -13.79
N GLN A 857 -7.95 -40.46 -13.11
CA GLN A 857 -8.68 -39.20 -12.93
C GLN A 857 -7.86 -38.19 -12.11
N ARG A 858 -7.34 -38.60 -10.94
CA ARG A 858 -6.41 -37.81 -10.12
C ARG A 858 -5.13 -37.43 -10.89
N ALA A 859 -4.61 -38.33 -11.72
CA ALA A 859 -3.44 -38.04 -12.56
C ALA A 859 -3.74 -36.95 -13.63
N ARG A 860 -4.93 -36.97 -14.24
CA ARG A 860 -5.38 -35.92 -15.18
C ARG A 860 -5.56 -34.57 -14.49
N GLU A 861 -6.17 -34.55 -13.31
CA GLU A 861 -6.34 -33.34 -12.49
C GLU A 861 -5.00 -32.71 -12.10
N VAL A 862 -4.04 -33.53 -11.64
CA VAL A 862 -2.69 -33.07 -11.30
C VAL A 862 -1.93 -32.55 -12.53
N GLU A 863 -2.08 -33.17 -13.71
CA GLU A 863 -1.41 -32.68 -14.92
C GLU A 863 -2.08 -31.43 -15.51
N LEU A 864 -3.40 -31.26 -15.33
CA LEU A 864 -4.12 -30.01 -15.61
C LEU A 864 -3.61 -28.88 -14.71
N LEU A 865 -3.51 -29.11 -13.39
CA LEU A 865 -2.96 -28.12 -12.44
C LEU A 865 -1.51 -27.75 -12.78
N ARG A 866 -0.68 -28.72 -13.19
CA ARG A 866 0.66 -28.43 -13.74
C ARG A 866 0.60 -27.65 -15.05
N GLN A 867 -0.40 -27.87 -15.91
CA GLN A 867 -0.56 -27.13 -17.16
C GLN A 867 -0.94 -25.67 -16.89
N GLU A 868 -1.90 -25.40 -16.00
CA GLU A 868 -2.23 -24.04 -15.59
C GLU A 868 -1.03 -23.35 -14.91
N HIS A 869 -0.36 -24.01 -13.97
CA HIS A 869 0.84 -23.45 -13.35
C HIS A 869 1.98 -23.14 -14.36
N ARG A 870 2.14 -23.97 -15.42
CA ARG A 870 3.06 -23.67 -16.52
C ARG A 870 2.61 -22.47 -17.35
N LYS A 871 1.31 -22.28 -17.59
CA LYS A 871 0.76 -21.06 -18.24
C LYS A 871 0.96 -19.82 -17.38
N GLU A 872 0.69 -19.90 -16.07
CA GLU A 872 0.89 -18.81 -15.11
C GLU A 872 2.36 -18.36 -15.08
N MET A 873 3.31 -19.31 -15.00
CA MET A 873 4.74 -19.01 -15.09
C MET A 873 5.11 -18.38 -16.45
N GLN A 874 4.55 -18.87 -17.56
CA GLN A 874 4.78 -18.27 -18.87
C GLN A 874 4.20 -16.85 -18.98
N ALA A 875 3.03 -16.59 -18.39
CA ALA A 875 2.43 -15.26 -18.33
C ALA A 875 3.29 -14.31 -17.48
N MET A 876 3.70 -14.71 -16.27
CA MET A 876 4.59 -13.91 -15.41
C MET A 876 5.95 -13.64 -16.08
N VAL A 877 6.52 -14.61 -16.80
CA VAL A 877 7.75 -14.42 -17.58
C VAL A 877 7.52 -13.49 -18.78
N ALA A 878 6.37 -13.56 -19.44
CA ALA A 878 6.02 -12.65 -20.54
C ALA A 878 5.80 -11.21 -20.05
N ASP A 879 5.12 -11.02 -18.91
CA ASP A 879 4.92 -9.72 -18.28
C ASP A 879 6.23 -9.14 -17.77
N PHE A 880 7.09 -9.95 -17.14
CA PHE A 880 8.44 -9.54 -16.76
C PHE A 880 9.28 -9.16 -17.99
N SER A 881 9.26 -9.98 -19.05
CA SER A 881 9.97 -9.68 -20.30
C SER A 881 9.44 -8.42 -20.98
N SER A 882 8.12 -8.17 -20.91
CA SER A 882 7.49 -6.96 -21.43
C SER A 882 7.80 -5.73 -20.56
N ALA A 883 7.87 -5.87 -19.25
CA ALA A 883 8.36 -4.83 -18.34
C ALA A 883 9.85 -4.52 -18.58
N GLN A 884 10.69 -5.56 -18.74
CA GLN A 884 12.10 -5.44 -19.07
C GLN A 884 12.30 -4.79 -20.45
N ALA A 885 11.53 -5.16 -21.47
CA ALA A 885 11.55 -4.53 -22.79
C ALA A 885 11.10 -3.06 -22.74
N ARG A 886 10.07 -2.73 -21.93
CA ARG A 886 9.64 -1.34 -21.69
C ARG A 886 10.72 -0.53 -20.94
N LEU A 887 11.43 -1.13 -19.99
CA LEU A 887 12.58 -0.52 -19.31
C LEU A 887 13.77 -0.33 -20.25
N GLN A 888 14.11 -1.33 -21.07
CA GLN A 888 15.17 -1.25 -22.08
C GLN A 888 14.84 -0.23 -23.17
N ALA A 889 13.59 -0.17 -23.65
CA ALA A 889 13.14 0.86 -24.58
C ALA A 889 13.18 2.27 -23.96
N ARG A 890 12.87 2.40 -22.66
CA ARG A 890 12.98 3.66 -21.93
C ARG A 890 14.44 4.06 -21.65
N LEU A 891 15.32 3.11 -21.36
CA LEU A 891 16.76 3.35 -21.25
C LEU A 891 17.34 3.74 -22.61
N ALA A 892 17.01 3.02 -23.67
CA ALA A 892 17.38 3.39 -25.04
C ALA A 892 16.85 4.78 -25.41
N ALA A 893 15.61 5.13 -25.05
CA ALA A 893 15.07 6.49 -25.25
C ALA A 893 15.81 7.56 -24.44
N LEU A 894 16.22 7.25 -23.21
CA LEU A 894 17.06 8.12 -22.35
C LEU A 894 18.54 8.13 -22.78
N GLU A 895 18.97 7.21 -23.64
CA GLU A 895 20.26 7.19 -24.33
C GLU A 895 20.18 7.80 -25.73
N THR A 896 19.00 7.93 -26.34
CA THR A 896 18.79 8.65 -27.60
C THR A 896 18.40 10.11 -27.37
N GLU A 897 17.72 10.50 -26.29
CA GLU A 897 17.60 11.93 -25.91
C GLU A 897 18.97 12.66 -25.91
N PRO A 898 20.05 12.12 -25.30
CA PRO A 898 21.40 12.69 -25.38
C PRO A 898 22.12 12.46 -26.72
N LYS A 899 21.58 11.68 -27.67
CA LYS A 899 22.15 11.48 -29.03
C LYS A 899 21.44 12.30 -30.11
N ASP A 900 20.12 12.45 -30.04
CA ASP A 900 19.35 13.44 -30.82
C ASP A 900 19.70 14.87 -30.41
N SER A 901 20.13 15.09 -29.16
CA SER A 901 20.81 16.33 -28.72
C SER A 901 22.36 16.26 -28.79
N GLY A 902 22.93 15.15 -29.26
CA GLY A 902 24.37 14.87 -29.25
C GLY A 902 24.80 13.85 -30.30
N GLU A 903 24.91 14.33 -31.55
CA GLU A 903 25.36 13.64 -32.78
C GLU A 903 24.28 13.10 -33.73
N LYS A 904 24.09 13.85 -34.84
CA LYS A 904 24.12 13.23 -36.16
C LYS A 904 25.54 12.70 -36.42
N PRO A 905 25.77 11.39 -36.57
CA PRO A 905 27.08 10.85 -36.92
C PRO A 905 27.38 11.14 -38.39
N GLY A 906 28.01 12.28 -38.66
CA GLY A 906 28.39 12.73 -39.99
C GLY A 906 27.77 14.07 -40.38
N LYS A 907 28.64 15.07 -40.61
CA LYS A 907 28.29 16.44 -41.02
C LYS A 907 27.27 17.10 -40.08
N GLY A 908 27.72 17.40 -38.86
CA GLY A 908 27.08 18.42 -38.03
C GLY A 908 27.05 19.75 -38.79
N ALA A 909 25.91 20.07 -39.39
CA ALA A 909 25.64 21.40 -39.91
C ALA A 909 25.54 22.32 -38.70
N SER A 910 26.54 23.19 -38.53
CA SER A 910 26.51 24.26 -37.52
C SER A 910 25.27 25.14 -37.73
N ARG A 911 24.85 25.92 -36.73
CA ARG A 911 23.68 26.80 -36.88
C ARG A 911 23.89 27.73 -38.09
N PRO A 912 22.85 28.21 -38.81
CA PRO A 912 23.08 29.09 -39.96
C PRO A 912 23.88 30.35 -39.60
N GLU A 913 23.75 30.83 -38.36
CA GLU A 913 24.57 31.90 -37.77
C GLU A 913 26.04 31.46 -37.62
N ASP A 914 26.30 30.24 -37.15
CA ASP A 914 27.64 29.66 -37.05
C ASP A 914 28.26 29.41 -38.43
N VAL A 915 27.49 28.91 -39.41
CA VAL A 915 27.98 28.70 -40.78
C VAL A 915 28.30 30.05 -41.44
N GLN A 916 27.49 31.08 -41.21
CA GLN A 916 27.82 32.44 -41.62
C GLN A 916 29.00 33.02 -40.84
N LEU A 917 29.16 32.72 -39.54
CA LEU A 917 30.27 33.21 -38.72
C LEU A 917 31.58 32.53 -39.12
N ILE A 918 31.59 31.20 -39.28
CA ILE A 918 32.69 30.41 -39.85
C ILE A 918 32.95 30.84 -41.29
N GLY A 919 31.92 31.22 -42.06
CA GLY A 919 32.05 31.83 -43.38
C GLY A 919 32.80 33.17 -43.32
N ARG A 920 32.30 34.14 -42.54
CA ARG A 920 32.92 35.46 -42.31
C ARG A 920 34.34 35.33 -41.74
N LEU A 921 34.57 34.39 -40.81
CA LEU A 921 35.89 34.09 -40.26
C LEU A 921 36.80 33.47 -41.31
N ARG A 922 36.35 32.51 -42.14
CA ARG A 922 37.13 31.96 -43.26
C ARG A 922 37.44 33.02 -44.31
N THR A 923 36.55 33.97 -44.57
CA THR A 923 36.83 35.11 -45.45
C THR A 923 37.88 36.02 -44.83
N ARG A 924 37.72 36.45 -43.57
CA ARG A 924 38.72 37.26 -42.84
C ARG A 924 40.06 36.54 -42.64
N LEU A 925 40.06 35.21 -42.56
CA LEU A 925 41.26 34.39 -42.46
C LEU A 925 41.94 34.27 -43.83
N LYS A 926 41.19 34.07 -44.93
CA LYS A 926 41.70 34.19 -46.30
C LYS A 926 42.23 35.58 -46.62
N GLU A 927 41.56 36.65 -46.17
CA GLU A 927 42.04 38.04 -46.30
C GLU A 927 43.35 38.24 -45.52
N ARG A 928 43.45 37.70 -44.29
CA ARG A 928 44.68 37.72 -43.51
C ARG A 928 45.78 36.88 -44.18
N GLU A 929 45.47 35.71 -44.73
CA GLU A 929 46.40 34.91 -45.53
C GLU A 929 46.82 35.62 -46.82
N GLU A 930 45.92 36.36 -47.47
CA GLU A 930 46.21 37.17 -48.66
C GLU A 930 47.15 38.33 -48.30
N VAL A 931 46.86 39.06 -47.22
CA VAL A 931 47.74 40.11 -46.68
C VAL A 931 49.08 39.53 -46.22
N ILE A 932 49.11 38.38 -45.54
CA ILE A 932 50.34 37.68 -45.16
C ILE A 932 51.11 37.23 -46.42
N ARG A 933 50.44 36.77 -47.47
CA ARG A 933 51.07 36.37 -48.73
C ARG A 933 51.58 37.57 -49.51
N GLN A 934 50.87 38.69 -49.51
CA GLN A 934 51.34 39.97 -50.06
C GLN A 934 52.54 40.51 -49.29
N LEU A 935 52.50 40.53 -47.96
CA LEU A 935 53.64 40.91 -47.10
C LEU A 935 54.82 39.94 -47.27
N THR A 936 54.56 38.64 -47.43
CA THR A 936 55.59 37.62 -47.71
C THR A 936 56.15 37.78 -49.13
N ASN A 937 55.36 38.19 -50.11
CA ASN A 937 55.82 38.46 -51.48
C ASN A 937 56.54 39.81 -51.58
N LEU A 938 56.15 40.83 -50.79
CA LEU A 938 56.90 42.06 -50.58
C LEU A 938 58.22 41.79 -49.83
N GLY A 939 58.22 40.87 -48.86
CA GLY A 939 59.42 40.37 -48.19
C GLY A 939 60.35 39.64 -49.16
N LYS A 940 59.83 38.69 -49.94
CA LYS A 940 60.56 37.95 -50.97
C LYS A 940 61.10 38.87 -52.07
N SER A 941 60.35 39.89 -52.49
CA SER A 941 60.80 40.86 -53.51
C SER A 941 61.73 41.94 -52.97
N ARG A 942 61.66 42.28 -51.67
CA ARG A 942 62.72 43.02 -50.97
C ARG A 942 63.99 42.17 -50.87
N LEU A 943 63.93 40.94 -50.36
CA LEU A 943 65.10 40.03 -50.33
C LEU A 943 65.68 39.79 -51.73
N ALA A 944 64.85 39.64 -52.77
CA ALA A 944 65.32 39.50 -54.15
C ALA A 944 65.97 40.78 -54.72
N ARG A 945 65.74 41.95 -54.11
CA ARG A 945 66.42 43.23 -54.40
C ARG A 945 67.62 43.53 -53.49
N THR A 946 67.75 42.85 -52.35
CA THR A 946 68.81 43.12 -51.34
C THR A 946 69.74 41.92 -51.05
N SER A 947 69.61 40.81 -51.77
CA SER A 947 70.46 39.63 -51.61
C SER A 947 71.61 39.65 -52.63
N PRO A 948 72.89 39.55 -52.19
CA PRO A 948 74.04 39.44 -53.10
C PRO A 948 73.99 38.18 -53.98
N PRO A 949 74.67 38.17 -55.15
CA PRO A 949 74.59 37.05 -56.11
C PRO A 949 74.94 35.67 -55.53
N CYS A 950 75.81 35.63 -54.52
CA CYS A 950 76.42 34.41 -53.98
C CYS A 950 75.47 33.47 -53.22
N LEU A 951 74.24 33.89 -52.89
CA LEU A 951 73.31 33.10 -52.06
C LEU A 951 72.25 32.30 -52.84
N ARG A 952 72.22 32.37 -54.18
CA ARG A 952 71.24 31.60 -54.98
C ARG A 952 71.53 30.08 -55.03
N THR A 953 72.77 29.66 -54.84
CA THR A 953 73.24 28.27 -55.01
C THR A 953 72.93 27.33 -53.85
N LEU A 954 72.68 27.83 -52.64
CA LEU A 954 72.48 26.99 -51.44
C LEU A 954 71.02 26.56 -51.19
N ARG A 955 70.06 27.09 -51.96
CA ARG A 955 68.62 26.85 -51.74
C ARG A 955 68.18 25.38 -51.75
N PRO A 956 68.67 24.51 -52.66
CA PRO A 956 68.22 23.10 -52.71
C PRO A 956 68.56 22.29 -51.46
N LEU A 957 69.63 22.65 -50.74
CA LEU A 957 70.08 21.92 -49.56
C LEU A 957 69.18 22.16 -48.33
N PHE A 958 68.51 23.32 -48.25
CA PHE A 958 67.66 23.65 -47.10
C PHE A 958 66.27 23.01 -47.18
N GLU A 959 65.73 22.80 -48.39
CA GLU A 959 64.42 22.15 -48.59
C GLU A 959 64.49 20.62 -48.37
N ALA A 960 65.68 20.01 -48.37
CA ALA A 960 65.87 18.59 -48.05
C ALA A 960 65.80 18.26 -46.54
N LEU A 961 66.04 19.24 -45.66
CA LEU A 961 66.21 19.04 -44.21
C LEU A 961 64.94 19.23 -43.37
N VAL A 962 63.81 19.63 -43.97
CA VAL A 962 62.57 20.00 -43.27
C VAL A 962 61.37 19.16 -43.74
N ARG A 963 61.57 17.84 -43.90
CA ARG A 963 60.52 16.90 -44.31
C ARG A 963 60.22 15.91 -43.18
N PRO A 964 59.11 16.08 -42.42
CA PRO A 964 58.75 15.16 -41.35
C PRO A 964 58.24 13.81 -41.91
N PRO A 965 58.38 12.70 -41.17
CA PRO A 965 57.91 11.38 -41.61
C PRO A 965 56.38 11.29 -41.59
N CYS A 966 55.82 10.47 -42.48
CA CYS A 966 54.38 10.22 -42.55
C CYS A 966 53.92 9.35 -41.37
N ALA A 967 52.93 9.82 -40.61
CA ALA A 967 52.26 9.04 -39.58
C ALA A 967 51.18 8.15 -40.22
N SER A 968 51.49 6.87 -40.44
CA SER A 968 50.56 5.87 -40.97
C SER A 968 50.79 4.49 -40.36
N CYS A 969 50.48 4.35 -39.07
CA CYS A 969 50.30 3.06 -38.39
C CYS A 969 49.67 3.28 -37.01
N PHE A 970 48.39 2.94 -36.86
CA PHE A 970 47.82 2.19 -35.73
C PHE A 970 46.37 1.83 -36.07
N GLY A 971 45.98 0.60 -35.74
CA GLY A 971 44.65 0.04 -35.81
C GLY A 971 44.49 -1.01 -34.71
#